data_AF-A0A836B6E9-F1
#
_entry.id   AF-A0A836B6E9-F1
#
_cell.length_a   1.000
_cell.length_b   1.000
_cell.length_c   1.000
_cell.angle_alpha   90.00
_cell.angle_beta   90.00
_cell.angle_gamma   90.00
#
_symmetry.space_group_name_H-M   'P 1'
#
loop_
_entity.id
_entity.type
_entity.pdbx_description
1 polymer ?
#
loop_
_entity_poly.entity_id
_entity_poly.type
_entity_poly.pdbx_seq_one_letter_code
_entity_poly.pdbx_strand_id
1 'polypeptide(L)'
;MTDLHPLFQHTPYKELLRDLTVLNICSFPSVASNADGLLQLQWVREALYRHFTAGPSSEDVWGRTLALRSQHIGVVLAYGQQQVPDSEGSQEQCEENTRKILNAIDEAASFAAQQQGFATVKLTALTSVRLLERVSEAMRAASADAAHVGGDICVQCEDRAAWEALQSRLWVLAQRAALQGVKLILDAELSSLRPAYDFLVRQLMQEFNRAGATAHGLTAGAVVYGTYQAYMRNARGCLAADLALAEQGGYTLGAKLVAGAYMYEEVRMLEEAAAASNGSAQHYGPLWPSHSQTVACFDECAQLLLGSVKRGGAEAMLGTHNCELAEHAVATMSRLGLPPADSPVHFGQLLGMADELSVALANKGYKTVKDCPYGEASKMLQYLAHRMQETKHTEQTLQLVQEELYRRTVVQPAEEAAARVSAHNEAVAAMASKAVGGNKEYCQADLLNHPAPERAEPQAGPPGDPPPNRIICSFPPVASRAEGLLQLQWVREALYRHFVAGPSSWDVWARTKELRSRGVGAVLSYGGCQPPLVSAEAAEAEQQYDEHMRVMVDAIDEAASFAAQQQGFATAKLTALTSVRLLERVSEAMLAAATAAQEDGGGGCTEPLHLDPLHCVPREDRAAWEALQSRLWVLAQRAALQGVKLILDAELSSLRPAYDYLVRQLMQEFNRAGATAHGLTAGAVVYGTYQAYMRNARDCLAADLALAEQGGYTLGAKLTVACFDECAQLLLGSVKRGCAEAMLGTHNCESAERAVATMSRLGLSPGDSPVHFGQLLGMADELSVALVSKGYKAVKDCPYGEVSKMLPYLAHRMHEAQHTARTLLQLLQEAVLHRRHKTF
;
A
#
# COMPACT_ATOMS: atom_id res chain seq x y z
N MET A 1 12.63 2.34 -12.03
CA MET A 1 13.41 2.52 -10.77
C MET A 1 13.27 1.21 -10.01
N THR A 2 14.06 0.19 -10.34
CA THR A 2 13.58 -1.21 -10.21
C THR A 2 14.32 -2.09 -9.21
N ASP A 3 15.31 -1.58 -8.47
CA ASP A 3 15.79 -2.27 -7.27
C ASP A 3 16.17 -1.26 -6.18
N LEU A 4 15.30 -1.12 -5.19
CA LEU A 4 15.49 -0.27 -4.02
C LEU A 4 15.83 -1.10 -2.76
N HIS A 5 16.02 -2.43 -2.87
CA HIS A 5 16.43 -3.25 -1.72
C HIS A 5 17.73 -2.80 -1.04
N PRO A 6 18.74 -2.23 -1.72
CA PRO A 6 19.92 -1.69 -1.07
C PRO A 6 19.61 -0.52 -0.10
N LEU A 7 18.47 0.17 -0.26
CA LEU A 7 18.10 1.35 0.51
C LEU A 7 18.18 1.11 2.02
N PHE A 8 17.69 -0.05 2.46
CA PHE A 8 17.61 -0.38 3.88
C PHE A 8 18.66 -1.38 4.33
N GLN A 9 19.52 -1.88 3.44
CA GLN A 9 20.41 -3.01 3.73
C GLN A 9 21.22 -2.84 5.03
N HIS A 10 21.63 -1.60 5.34
CA HIS A 10 22.39 -1.26 6.54
C HIS A 10 21.55 -0.66 7.68
N THR A 11 20.26 -0.42 7.47
CA THR A 11 19.36 0.16 8.48
C THR A 11 19.04 -0.87 9.55
N PRO A 12 19.27 -0.62 10.85
CA PRO A 12 18.96 -1.57 11.92
C PRO A 12 17.46 -1.89 12.02
N TYR A 13 17.13 -3.12 12.45
CA TYR A 13 15.73 -3.56 12.59
C TYR A 13 14.89 -2.65 13.52
N LYS A 14 15.49 -2.19 14.62
CA LYS A 14 14.85 -1.25 15.55
C LYS A 14 14.50 0.09 14.90
N GLU A 15 15.33 0.55 13.97
CA GLU A 15 15.09 1.78 13.22
C GLU A 15 13.95 1.59 12.21
N LEU A 16 13.94 0.48 11.47
CA LEU A 16 12.82 0.17 10.57
C LEU A 16 11.47 0.10 11.31
N LEU A 17 11.43 -0.45 12.53
CA LEU A 17 10.22 -0.45 13.36
C LEU A 17 9.80 0.97 13.81
N ARG A 18 10.77 1.83 14.16
CA ARG A 18 10.50 3.25 14.46
C ARG A 18 9.93 3.93 13.23
N ASP A 19 10.56 3.75 12.08
CA ASP A 19 10.19 4.41 10.83
C ASP A 19 8.80 3.94 10.38
N LEU A 20 8.49 2.64 10.47
CA LEU A 20 7.15 2.10 10.28
C LEU A 20 6.12 2.78 11.21
N THR A 21 6.46 2.95 12.49
CA THR A 21 5.57 3.58 13.47
C THR A 21 5.31 5.05 13.12
N VAL A 22 6.37 5.80 12.83
CA VAL A 22 6.29 7.23 12.50
C VAL A 22 5.53 7.46 11.21
N LEU A 23 5.85 6.73 10.14
CA LEU A 23 5.20 6.86 8.84
C LEU A 23 3.72 6.48 8.92
N ASN A 24 3.35 5.48 9.74
CA ASN A 24 1.94 5.17 10.00
C ASN A 24 1.22 6.26 10.80
N ILE A 25 1.85 6.82 11.84
CA ILE A 25 1.25 7.96 12.57
C ILE A 25 0.97 9.10 11.59
N CYS A 26 1.93 9.40 10.73
CA CYS A 26 1.79 10.47 9.74
C CYS A 26 0.83 10.11 8.60
N SER A 27 0.47 8.85 8.34
CA SER A 27 -0.44 8.53 7.22
C SER A 27 -1.93 8.79 7.53
N PHE A 28 -2.30 9.07 8.79
CA PHE A 28 -3.68 9.34 9.17
C PHE A 28 -4.06 10.82 8.98
N PRO A 29 -5.10 11.15 8.19
CA PRO A 29 -5.52 12.55 7.98
C PRO A 29 -5.91 13.29 9.27
N SER A 30 -6.47 12.58 10.26
CA SER A 30 -6.84 13.13 11.57
C SER A 30 -5.64 13.52 12.45
N VAL A 31 -4.45 12.96 12.16
CA VAL A 31 -3.19 13.27 12.85
C VAL A 31 -2.66 14.63 12.41
N ALA A 32 -2.74 14.96 11.12
CA ALA A 32 -2.33 16.26 10.59
C ALA A 32 -3.12 17.42 11.24
N SER A 33 -4.42 17.23 11.48
CA SER A 33 -5.27 18.24 12.13
C SER A 33 -5.05 18.40 13.65
N ASN A 34 -4.31 17.49 14.30
CA ASN A 34 -4.08 17.51 15.76
C ASN A 34 -2.61 17.22 16.14
N ALA A 35 -1.67 17.69 15.32
CA ALA A 35 -0.24 17.46 15.52
C ALA A 35 0.24 17.95 16.90
N ASP A 36 -0.18 19.15 17.31
CA ASP A 36 0.20 19.76 18.59
C ASP A 36 -0.25 18.93 19.80
N GLY A 37 -1.47 18.37 19.74
CA GLY A 37 -2.00 17.50 20.80
C GLY A 37 -1.25 16.17 20.90
N LEU A 38 -0.87 15.59 19.76
CA LEU A 38 -0.13 14.33 19.72
C LEU A 38 1.33 14.48 20.16
N LEU A 39 1.96 15.63 19.89
CA LEU A 39 3.31 15.94 20.35
C LEU A 39 3.42 16.08 21.89
N GLN A 40 2.30 16.20 22.60
CA GLN A 40 2.29 16.11 24.07
C GLN A 40 2.60 14.68 24.57
N LEU A 41 2.36 13.66 23.74
CA LEU A 41 2.70 12.30 24.07
C LEU A 41 4.21 12.10 23.90
N GLN A 42 4.93 11.94 25.01
CA GLN A 42 6.40 11.84 25.02
C GLN A 42 6.95 10.80 24.04
N TRP A 43 6.29 9.63 23.92
CA TRP A 43 6.73 8.56 23.03
C TRP A 43 6.54 8.91 21.54
N VAL A 44 5.50 9.67 21.19
CA VAL A 44 5.25 10.17 19.83
C VAL A 44 6.32 11.20 19.49
N ARG A 45 6.52 12.18 20.37
CA ARG A 45 7.53 13.22 20.23
C ARG A 45 8.92 12.62 20.04
N GLU A 46 9.31 11.65 20.86
CA GLU A 46 10.63 11.00 20.77
C GLU A 46 10.79 10.21 19.47
N ALA A 47 9.76 9.49 19.04
CA ALA A 47 9.79 8.72 17.79
C ALA A 47 9.95 9.63 16.57
N LEU A 48 9.14 10.70 16.49
CA LEU A 48 9.21 11.71 15.43
C LEU A 48 10.54 12.44 15.43
N TYR A 49 11.01 12.87 16.61
CA TYR A 49 12.29 13.55 16.76
C TYR A 49 13.44 12.71 16.22
N ARG A 50 13.53 11.43 16.62
CA ARG A 50 14.57 10.50 16.14
C ARG A 50 14.46 10.14 14.66
N HIS A 51 13.33 10.39 14.02
CA HIS A 51 13.10 10.05 12.61
C HIS A 51 13.37 11.26 11.71
N PHE A 52 12.89 12.44 12.08
CA PHE A 52 12.93 13.65 11.26
C PHE A 52 14.07 14.63 11.60
N THR A 53 14.90 14.33 12.61
CA THR A 53 16.03 15.18 13.01
C THR A 53 17.33 14.39 13.04
N ALA A 54 18.44 15.10 12.86
CA ALA A 54 19.78 14.53 12.93
C ALA A 54 20.27 14.33 14.38
N GLY A 55 19.50 14.77 15.38
CA GLY A 55 19.80 14.65 16.80
C GLY A 55 20.10 15.98 17.49
N PRO A 56 20.44 15.95 18.80
CA PRO A 56 20.65 17.16 19.60
C PRO A 56 22.04 17.79 19.45
N SER A 57 23.04 17.03 19.02
CA SER A 57 24.45 17.46 19.02
C SER A 57 25.13 17.33 17.66
N SER A 58 26.27 18.01 17.50
CA SER A 58 27.14 17.91 16.32
C SER A 58 27.65 16.49 16.06
N GLU A 59 27.84 15.67 17.12
CA GLU A 59 28.25 14.26 16.97
C GLU A 59 27.14 13.43 16.30
N ASP A 60 25.87 13.67 16.68
CA ASP A 60 24.73 13.00 16.07
C ASP A 60 24.58 13.39 14.59
N VAL A 61 24.76 14.69 14.29
CA VAL A 61 24.79 15.23 12.93
C VAL A 61 25.87 14.52 12.10
N TRP A 62 27.06 14.33 12.65
CA TRP A 62 28.15 13.64 11.97
C TRP A 62 27.80 12.18 11.64
N GLY A 63 27.27 11.44 12.62
CA GLY A 63 26.86 10.04 12.43
C GLY A 63 25.82 9.88 11.33
N ARG A 64 24.80 10.74 11.31
CA ARG A 64 23.74 10.71 10.30
C ARG A 64 24.26 11.13 8.91
N THR A 65 25.14 12.13 8.87
CA THR A 65 25.69 12.64 7.61
C THR A 65 26.64 11.64 6.95
N LEU A 66 27.45 10.91 7.73
CA LEU A 66 28.29 9.84 7.19
C LEU A 66 27.46 8.74 6.51
N ALA A 67 26.31 8.39 7.07
CA ALA A 67 25.41 7.41 6.48
C ALA A 67 24.78 7.89 5.16
N LEU A 68 24.42 9.18 5.05
CA LEU A 68 23.94 9.76 3.79
C LEU A 68 25.04 9.83 2.74
N ARG A 69 26.26 10.16 3.17
CA ARG A 69 27.43 10.26 2.28
C ARG A 69 27.79 8.93 1.63
N SER A 70 27.68 7.81 2.34
CA SER A 70 27.93 6.49 1.74
C SER A 70 26.97 6.15 0.60
N GLN A 71 25.85 6.88 0.49
CA GLN A 71 24.84 6.78 -0.56
C GLN A 71 24.95 7.92 -1.59
N HIS A 72 26.04 8.68 -1.59
CA HIS A 72 26.26 9.85 -2.44
C HIS A 72 25.22 10.98 -2.25
N ILE A 73 24.61 11.07 -1.07
CA ILE A 73 23.66 12.13 -0.70
C ILE A 73 24.36 13.17 0.16
N GLY A 74 24.26 14.45 -0.24
CA GLY A 74 24.77 15.60 0.52
C GLY A 74 23.81 16.03 1.63
N VAL A 75 24.21 17.05 2.39
CA VAL A 75 23.41 17.56 3.52
C VAL A 75 23.21 19.06 3.48
N VAL A 76 22.05 19.47 3.97
CA VAL A 76 21.74 20.85 4.35
C VAL A 76 21.60 20.85 5.87
N LEU A 77 22.51 21.52 6.58
CA LEU A 77 22.46 21.59 8.04
C LEU A 77 21.58 22.75 8.49
N ALA A 78 20.58 22.42 9.31
CA ALA A 78 19.60 23.39 9.79
C ALA A 78 19.58 23.43 11.32
N TYR A 79 20.01 24.53 11.93
CA TYR A 79 19.84 24.69 13.37
C TYR A 79 18.35 24.83 13.71
N GLY A 80 17.89 24.01 14.65
CA GLY A 80 16.48 23.75 14.90
C GLY A 80 15.64 24.89 15.46
N GLN A 81 16.26 25.95 15.99
CA GLN A 81 15.53 27.07 16.56
C GLN A 81 14.80 27.86 15.47
N GLN A 82 13.47 27.93 15.55
CA GLN A 82 12.66 28.65 14.56
C GLN A 82 12.43 30.11 14.94
N GLN A 83 12.03 30.39 16.18
CA GLN A 83 11.63 31.74 16.60
C GLN A 83 12.30 32.15 17.92
N VAL A 84 12.66 33.42 18.04
CA VAL A 84 13.06 34.03 19.31
C VAL A 84 11.83 34.72 19.92
N PRO A 85 11.48 34.44 21.19
CA PRO A 85 10.37 35.12 21.88
C PRO A 85 10.60 36.63 21.93
N ASP A 86 9.53 37.42 21.99
CA ASP A 86 9.60 38.87 22.22
C ASP A 86 9.61 39.14 23.75
N SER A 87 10.77 38.97 24.40
CA SER A 87 10.93 39.06 25.85
C SER A 87 12.29 39.63 26.27
N GLU A 88 12.50 39.85 27.57
CA GLU A 88 13.86 40.07 28.09
C GLU A 88 14.76 38.88 27.71
N GLY A 89 15.97 39.16 27.21
CA GLY A 89 16.93 38.15 26.74
C GLY A 89 16.90 37.81 25.24
N SER A 90 15.97 38.38 24.44
CA SER A 90 15.88 38.06 23.00
C SER A 90 17.18 38.34 22.23
N GLN A 91 17.89 39.42 22.54
CA GLN A 91 19.14 39.75 21.84
C GLN A 91 20.26 38.75 22.12
N GLU A 92 20.42 38.33 23.38
CA GLU A 92 21.38 37.29 23.77
C GLU A 92 21.03 35.95 23.10
N GLN A 93 19.74 35.60 23.02
CA GLN A 93 19.29 34.41 22.30
C GLN A 93 19.59 34.50 20.79
N CYS A 94 19.44 35.67 20.17
CA CYS A 94 19.79 35.88 18.75
C CYS A 94 21.30 35.72 18.51
N GLU A 95 22.14 36.22 19.42
CA GLU A 95 23.60 36.04 19.36
C GLU A 95 24.00 34.57 19.50
N GLU A 96 23.40 33.87 20.47
CA GLU A 96 23.59 32.45 20.68
C GLU A 96 23.15 31.62 19.46
N ASN A 97 22.02 31.96 18.85
CA ASN A 97 21.56 31.33 17.60
C ASN A 97 22.53 31.60 16.46
N THR A 98 23.05 32.83 16.33
CA THR A 98 24.04 33.20 15.32
C THR A 98 25.30 32.33 15.46
N ARG A 99 25.80 32.16 16.69
CA ARG A 99 26.96 31.32 16.99
C ARG A 99 26.71 29.84 16.62
N LYS A 100 25.52 29.33 16.89
CA LYS A 100 25.15 27.95 16.52
C LYS A 100 25.03 27.76 15.00
N ILE A 101 24.52 28.75 14.27
CA ILE A 101 24.47 28.71 12.81
C ILE A 101 25.88 28.83 12.20
N LEU A 102 26.78 29.64 12.80
CA LEU A 102 28.19 29.65 12.40
C LEU A 102 28.84 28.27 12.54
N ASN A 103 28.58 27.58 13.66
CA ASN A 103 29.03 26.20 13.83
C ASN A 103 28.41 25.27 12.77
N ALA A 104 27.13 25.43 12.43
CA ALA A 104 26.49 24.68 11.35
C ALA A 104 27.20 24.89 10.01
N ILE A 105 27.62 26.12 9.70
CA ILE A 105 28.38 26.46 8.49
C ILE A 105 29.75 25.78 8.52
N ASP A 106 30.48 25.86 9.64
CA ASP A 106 31.80 25.23 9.78
C ASP A 106 31.70 23.68 9.69
N GLU A 107 30.65 23.09 10.26
CA GLU A 107 30.33 21.67 10.10
C GLU A 107 30.00 21.33 8.65
N ALA A 108 29.13 22.12 8.00
CA ALA A 108 28.78 21.97 6.59
C ALA A 108 30.01 21.99 5.67
N ALA A 109 31.01 22.82 6.01
CA ALA A 109 32.27 22.95 5.29
C ALA A 109 33.10 21.67 5.32
N SER A 110 33.06 20.94 6.44
CA SER A 110 33.74 19.65 6.58
C SER A 110 33.20 18.60 5.61
N PHE A 111 31.99 18.81 5.08
CA PHE A 111 31.37 17.97 4.05
C PHE A 111 31.59 18.48 2.62
N ALA A 112 32.06 19.74 2.45
CA ALA A 112 32.20 20.42 1.16
C ALA A 112 33.25 19.78 0.21
N ALA A 113 34.20 19.01 0.75
CA ALA A 113 35.33 18.46 -0.01
C ALA A 113 34.96 17.34 -1.01
N GLN A 114 33.76 16.77 -0.92
CA GLN A 114 33.30 15.70 -1.85
C GLN A 114 31.92 15.96 -2.46
N GLN A 115 31.10 16.78 -1.82
CA GLN A 115 29.78 17.25 -2.27
C GLN A 115 29.62 18.69 -1.79
N GLN A 116 28.79 19.51 -2.44
CA GLN A 116 28.57 20.90 -1.99
C GLN A 116 27.88 20.93 -0.61
N GLY A 117 28.48 21.62 0.37
CA GLY A 117 27.89 21.81 1.70
C GLY A 117 26.88 22.97 1.73
N PHE A 118 25.80 22.79 2.49
CA PHE A 118 24.76 23.80 2.69
C PHE A 118 24.44 24.00 4.18
N ALA A 119 24.10 25.22 4.55
CA ALA A 119 23.53 25.57 5.85
C ALA A 119 22.28 26.43 5.66
N THR A 120 21.29 26.31 6.54
CA THR A 120 20.07 27.14 6.51
C THR A 120 19.97 28.09 7.70
N VAL A 121 19.25 29.20 7.48
CA VAL A 121 18.92 30.17 8.52
C VAL A 121 17.49 30.69 8.32
N LYS A 122 16.78 30.89 9.42
CA LYS A 122 15.48 31.57 9.48
C LYS A 122 15.65 32.96 10.10
N LEU A 123 14.95 33.96 9.57
CA LEU A 123 15.11 35.33 10.05
C LEU A 123 14.57 35.49 11.46
N THR A 124 13.49 34.77 11.80
CA THR A 124 12.91 34.80 13.15
C THR A 124 13.79 34.12 14.20
N ALA A 125 14.86 33.43 13.80
CA ALA A 125 15.88 32.93 14.72
C ALA A 125 16.94 33.99 15.08
N LEU A 126 17.01 35.08 14.30
CA LEU A 126 18.02 36.15 14.45
C LEU A 126 17.43 37.50 14.89
N THR A 127 16.11 37.60 14.93
CA THR A 127 15.37 38.77 15.42
C THR A 127 13.94 38.38 15.84
N SER A 128 13.19 39.31 16.43
CA SER A 128 11.78 39.11 16.76
C SER A 128 10.87 39.13 15.52
N VAL A 129 9.82 38.30 15.54
CA VAL A 129 8.80 38.26 14.48
C VAL A 129 8.17 39.64 14.28
N ARG A 130 7.88 40.34 15.37
CA ARG A 130 7.26 41.66 15.38
C ARG A 130 8.08 42.72 14.63
N LEU A 131 9.41 42.70 14.74
CA LEU A 131 10.27 43.60 13.97
C LEU A 131 10.09 43.36 12.46
N LEU A 132 10.14 42.09 12.04
CA LEU A 132 10.01 41.72 10.63
C LEU A 132 8.63 42.08 10.07
N GLU A 133 7.56 41.94 10.86
CA GLU A 133 6.20 42.36 10.49
C GLU A 133 6.13 43.87 10.27
N ARG A 134 6.62 44.66 11.23
CA ARG A 134 6.62 46.14 11.16
C ARG A 134 7.40 46.66 9.97
N VAL A 135 8.60 46.14 9.74
CA VAL A 135 9.43 46.52 8.59
C VAL A 135 8.74 46.11 7.29
N SER A 136 8.17 44.91 7.23
CA SER A 136 7.45 44.44 6.04
C SER A 136 6.21 45.27 5.74
N GLU A 137 5.50 45.75 6.76
CA GLU A 137 4.36 46.65 6.61
C GLU A 137 4.78 48.03 6.11
N ALA A 138 5.85 48.60 6.68
CA ALA A 138 6.41 49.86 6.19
C ALA A 138 6.83 49.78 4.72
N MET A 139 7.45 48.67 4.30
CA MET A 139 7.81 48.43 2.90
C MET A 139 6.59 48.31 1.97
N ARG A 140 5.53 47.63 2.43
CA ARG A 140 4.27 47.52 1.66
C ARG A 140 3.61 48.88 1.48
N ALA A 141 3.57 49.70 2.53
CA ALA A 141 3.06 51.07 2.46
C ALA A 141 3.87 51.93 1.49
N ALA A 142 5.21 51.90 1.60
CA ALA A 142 6.09 52.67 0.72
C ALA A 142 6.00 52.24 -0.77
N SER A 143 5.71 50.96 -1.04
CA SER A 143 5.54 50.46 -2.42
C SER A 143 4.21 50.88 -3.05
N ALA A 144 3.19 51.21 -2.26
CA ALA A 144 1.90 51.72 -2.75
C ALA A 144 1.99 53.21 -3.18
N ASP A 145 2.89 53.96 -2.55
CA ASP A 145 3.18 55.37 -2.85
C ASP A 145 4.31 55.46 -3.88
N ALA A 146 3.98 55.28 -5.16
CA ALA A 146 4.90 55.13 -6.30
C ALA A 146 5.83 56.34 -6.63
N ALA A 147 6.67 56.79 -5.69
CA ALA A 147 7.60 57.92 -5.92
C ALA A 147 9.06 57.68 -5.52
N HIS A 148 9.43 56.60 -4.81
CA HIS A 148 10.83 56.36 -4.39
C HIS A 148 11.25 54.90 -4.57
N VAL A 149 11.57 54.51 -5.80
CA VAL A 149 12.35 53.28 -6.06
C VAL A 149 13.83 53.67 -6.03
N GLY A 150 14.45 53.61 -4.85
CA GLY A 150 15.91 53.80 -4.73
C GLY A 150 16.45 54.41 -3.42
N GLY A 151 15.64 54.65 -2.38
CA GLY A 151 16.10 55.30 -1.14
C GLY A 151 15.88 54.45 0.11
N ASP A 152 16.75 54.62 1.11
CA ASP A 152 16.76 53.98 2.43
C ASP A 152 15.38 53.58 2.97
N ILE A 153 15.24 52.34 3.45
CA ILE A 153 14.05 51.91 4.19
C ILE A 153 13.93 52.80 5.42
N CYS A 154 12.79 53.49 5.56
CA CYS A 154 12.47 54.23 6.77
C CYS A 154 12.09 53.25 7.90
N VAL A 155 13.09 52.65 8.53
CA VAL A 155 12.93 51.91 9.78
C VAL A 155 12.69 52.92 10.89
N GLN A 156 11.64 52.73 11.68
CA GLN A 156 11.32 53.62 12.81
C GLN A 156 12.53 53.71 13.76
N CYS A 157 12.74 54.87 14.39
CA CYS A 157 13.94 55.12 15.19
C CYS A 157 14.18 54.09 16.30
N GLU A 158 13.10 53.56 16.89
CA GLU A 158 13.13 52.52 17.92
C GLU A 158 13.52 51.12 17.39
N ASP A 159 13.24 50.82 16.13
CA ASP A 159 13.52 49.52 15.50
C ASP A 159 14.91 49.48 14.85
N ARG A 160 15.54 50.64 14.64
CA ARG A 160 16.77 50.80 13.86
C ARG A 160 17.92 49.94 14.38
N ALA A 161 18.17 49.95 15.69
CA ALA A 161 19.27 49.18 16.28
C ALA A 161 19.06 47.67 16.11
N ALA A 162 17.82 47.17 16.27
CA ALA A 162 17.50 45.75 16.09
C ALA A 162 17.61 45.33 14.61
N TRP A 163 17.24 46.21 13.68
CA TRP A 163 17.39 45.98 12.24
C TRP A 163 18.86 45.97 11.79
N GLU A 164 19.67 46.91 12.28
CA GLU A 164 21.12 46.93 12.04
C GLU A 164 21.82 45.69 12.63
N ALA A 165 21.39 45.23 13.81
CA ALA A 165 21.88 43.99 14.41
C ALA A 165 21.54 42.74 13.57
N LEU A 166 20.31 42.64 13.05
CA LEU A 166 19.91 41.55 12.14
C LEU A 166 20.77 41.53 10.88
N GLN A 167 20.94 42.69 10.22
CA GLN A 167 21.79 42.82 9.03
C GLN A 167 23.23 42.40 9.32
N SER A 168 23.79 42.84 10.46
CA SER A 168 25.14 42.48 10.90
C SER A 168 25.30 40.97 11.12
N ARG A 169 24.33 40.32 11.76
CA ARG A 169 24.34 38.86 11.96
C ARG A 169 24.30 38.12 10.63
N LEU A 170 23.38 38.49 9.73
CA LEU A 170 23.26 37.88 8.41
C LEU A 170 24.52 38.07 7.56
N TRP A 171 25.14 39.25 7.61
CA TRP A 171 26.41 39.53 6.95
C TRP A 171 27.51 38.59 7.43
N VAL A 172 27.67 38.43 8.76
CA VAL A 172 28.69 37.55 9.34
C VAL A 172 28.46 36.08 8.93
N LEU A 173 27.21 35.63 8.88
CA LEU A 173 26.86 34.28 8.40
C LEU A 173 27.21 34.10 6.91
N ALA A 174 26.80 35.04 6.06
CA ALA A 174 27.06 34.97 4.62
C ALA A 174 28.57 35.05 4.31
N GLN A 175 29.29 35.92 5.02
CA GLN A 175 30.75 36.01 4.93
C GLN A 175 31.42 34.71 5.36
N ARG A 176 31.00 34.09 6.47
CA ARG A 176 31.57 32.81 6.90
C ARG A 176 31.30 31.71 5.87
N ALA A 177 30.08 31.64 5.34
CA ALA A 177 29.72 30.66 4.31
C ALA A 177 30.59 30.82 3.05
N ALA A 178 30.79 32.06 2.59
CA ALA A 178 31.66 32.38 1.46
C ALA A 178 33.11 31.94 1.70
N LEU A 179 33.67 32.22 2.88
CA LEU A 179 35.04 31.83 3.24
C LEU A 179 35.23 30.31 3.31
N GLN A 180 34.20 29.58 3.72
CA GLN A 180 34.26 28.14 3.98
C GLN A 180 33.85 27.26 2.79
N GLY A 181 33.46 27.84 1.64
CA GLY A 181 33.01 27.01 0.53
C GLY A 181 31.54 26.55 0.63
N VAL A 182 30.74 27.11 1.54
CA VAL A 182 29.39 26.63 1.90
C VAL A 182 28.31 27.54 1.31
N LYS A 183 27.19 26.96 0.93
CA LYS A 183 26.00 27.70 0.46
C LYS A 183 25.06 27.99 1.62
N LEU A 184 24.71 29.26 1.82
CA LEU A 184 23.80 29.72 2.87
C LEU A 184 22.40 29.93 2.30
N ILE A 185 21.43 29.17 2.81
CA ILE A 185 20.03 29.26 2.43
C ILE A 185 19.27 30.06 3.48
N LEU A 186 18.63 31.15 3.06
CA LEU A 186 17.68 31.86 3.90
C LEU A 186 16.30 31.20 3.67
N ASP A 187 15.74 30.55 4.69
CA ASP A 187 14.43 29.91 4.59
C ASP A 187 13.32 30.97 4.66
N ALA A 188 12.36 30.87 3.74
CA ALA A 188 11.17 31.72 3.74
C ALA A 188 10.12 31.15 4.70
N GLU A 189 9.49 32.04 5.46
CA GLU A 189 8.58 31.69 6.55
C GLU A 189 7.14 32.12 6.18
N LEU A 190 6.51 33.00 6.98
CA LEU A 190 5.16 33.52 6.73
C LEU A 190 5.16 34.61 5.64
N SER A 191 4.07 34.69 4.89
CA SER A 191 3.83 35.65 3.82
C SER A 191 3.85 37.10 4.32
N SER A 192 3.46 37.34 5.57
CA SER A 192 3.51 38.65 6.23
C SER A 192 4.94 39.20 6.34
N LEU A 193 5.95 38.32 6.46
CA LEU A 193 7.37 38.66 6.63
C LEU A 193 8.11 38.80 5.28
N ARG A 194 7.44 38.44 4.18
CA ARG A 194 8.05 38.30 2.86
C ARG A 194 8.77 39.57 2.36
N PRO A 195 8.24 40.80 2.52
CA PRO A 195 8.94 42.01 2.06
C PRO A 195 10.30 42.22 2.73
N ALA A 196 10.38 42.11 4.07
CA ALA A 196 11.66 42.25 4.79
C ALA A 196 12.62 41.12 4.41
N TYR A 197 12.10 39.90 4.26
CA TYR A 197 12.86 38.74 3.81
C TYR A 197 13.46 38.94 2.41
N ASP A 198 12.65 39.28 1.40
CA ASP A 198 13.11 39.45 0.02
C ASP A 198 14.14 40.58 -0.07
N PHE A 199 13.96 41.66 0.70
CA PHE A 199 14.93 42.76 0.77
C PHE A 199 16.31 42.28 1.25
N LEU A 200 16.37 41.60 2.40
CA LEU A 200 17.62 41.14 3.01
C LEU A 200 18.32 40.09 2.13
N VAL A 201 17.56 39.15 1.56
CA VAL A 201 18.09 38.13 0.65
C VAL A 201 18.72 38.78 -0.58
N ARG A 202 18.03 39.73 -1.22
CA ARG A 202 18.54 40.42 -2.41
C ARG A 202 19.82 41.20 -2.10
N GLN A 203 19.87 41.91 -0.97
CA GLN A 203 21.09 42.61 -0.55
C GLN A 203 22.28 41.66 -0.38
N LEU A 204 22.08 40.53 0.29
CA LEU A 204 23.13 39.54 0.48
C LEU A 204 23.56 38.88 -0.84
N MET A 205 22.63 38.57 -1.74
CA MET A 205 22.96 38.02 -3.07
C MET A 205 23.75 39.02 -3.92
N GLN A 206 23.34 40.29 -3.91
CA GLN A 206 24.06 41.36 -4.63
C GLN A 206 25.51 41.46 -4.16
N GLU A 207 25.78 41.22 -2.89
CA GLU A 207 27.13 41.26 -2.38
C GLU A 207 27.90 39.95 -2.63
N PHE A 208 27.35 38.82 -2.21
CA PHE A 208 28.08 37.55 -2.11
C PHE A 208 27.97 36.65 -3.34
N ASN A 209 27.04 36.91 -4.29
CA ASN A 209 26.87 36.09 -5.50
C ASN A 209 27.42 36.75 -6.78
N ARG A 210 28.16 37.86 -6.68
CA ARG A 210 28.84 38.46 -7.84
C ARG A 210 30.01 37.60 -8.30
N ALA A 211 30.27 37.61 -9.60
CA ALA A 211 31.43 36.95 -10.18
C ALA A 211 32.74 37.51 -9.57
N GLY A 212 33.56 36.65 -8.96
CA GLY A 212 34.83 37.03 -8.33
C GLY A 212 34.74 37.58 -6.90
N ALA A 213 33.54 37.67 -6.30
CA ALA A 213 33.36 38.08 -4.90
C ALA A 213 33.88 37.02 -3.89
N THR A 214 34.19 35.81 -4.36
CA THR A 214 34.67 34.71 -3.52
C THR A 214 36.17 34.89 -3.28
N ALA A 215 36.50 35.55 -2.16
CA ALA A 215 37.83 36.05 -1.81
C ALA A 215 39.00 35.02 -1.83
N HIS A 216 38.73 33.73 -2.06
CA HIS A 216 39.76 32.68 -2.06
C HIS A 216 39.56 31.61 -3.16
N GLY A 217 38.66 31.81 -4.13
CA GLY A 217 38.43 30.84 -5.21
C GLY A 217 37.83 29.49 -4.77
N LEU A 218 37.26 29.42 -3.56
CA LEU A 218 36.74 28.18 -2.94
C LEU A 218 35.30 27.84 -3.34
N THR A 219 34.48 28.83 -3.72
CA THR A 219 33.14 28.61 -4.29
C THR A 219 33.08 29.12 -5.72
N ALA A 220 32.75 28.23 -6.66
CA ALA A 220 32.28 28.60 -7.99
C ALA A 220 30.75 28.67 -7.95
N GLY A 221 30.18 29.87 -8.09
CA GLY A 221 28.72 30.06 -8.16
C GLY A 221 28.11 30.87 -7.01
N ALA A 222 26.81 30.69 -6.76
CA ALA A 222 26.07 31.43 -5.75
C ALA A 222 26.42 30.95 -4.34
N VAL A 223 26.65 31.89 -3.41
CA VAL A 223 26.84 31.61 -1.98
C VAL A 223 25.51 31.68 -1.25
N VAL A 224 24.71 32.71 -1.53
CA VAL A 224 23.44 32.99 -0.85
C VAL A 224 22.27 32.52 -1.69
N TYR A 225 21.35 31.81 -1.06
CA TYR A 225 20.14 31.26 -1.67
C TYR A 225 18.89 31.82 -1.00
N GLY A 226 17.94 32.23 -1.83
CA GLY A 226 16.60 32.65 -1.44
C GLY A 226 15.59 31.52 -1.68
N THR A 227 14.57 31.45 -0.83
CA THR A 227 13.53 30.43 -0.85
C THR A 227 12.26 30.97 -1.50
N TYR A 228 11.83 30.32 -2.57
CA TYR A 228 10.62 30.62 -3.32
C TYR A 228 9.56 29.57 -3.00
N GLN A 229 8.39 30.01 -2.53
CA GLN A 229 7.32 29.12 -2.06
C GLN A 229 6.19 29.09 -3.09
N ALA A 230 6.04 27.97 -3.81
CA ALA A 230 5.13 27.84 -4.95
C ALA A 230 3.63 27.90 -4.57
N TYR A 231 3.28 27.72 -3.30
CA TYR A 231 1.92 27.89 -2.78
C TYR A 231 1.41 29.33 -2.86
N MET A 232 2.29 30.32 -3.09
CA MET A 232 1.90 31.72 -3.30
C MET A 232 1.58 31.98 -4.77
N ARG A 233 0.50 32.72 -5.04
CA ARG A 233 0.05 33.03 -6.41
C ARG A 233 1.06 33.84 -7.20
N ASN A 234 1.86 34.65 -6.52
CA ASN A 234 2.87 35.51 -7.14
C ASN A 234 4.25 34.86 -7.24
N ALA A 235 4.45 33.61 -6.78
CA ALA A 235 5.77 32.99 -6.70
C ALA A 235 6.55 33.01 -8.04
N ARG A 236 5.87 32.64 -9.14
CA ARG A 236 6.46 32.70 -10.49
C ARG A 236 6.85 34.12 -10.90
N GLY A 237 5.97 35.09 -10.61
CA GLY A 237 6.21 36.50 -10.94
C GLY A 237 7.40 37.07 -10.17
N CYS A 238 7.48 36.79 -8.86
CA CYS A 238 8.60 37.18 -8.01
C CYS A 238 9.91 36.55 -8.48
N LEU A 239 9.91 35.24 -8.78
CA LEU A 239 11.09 34.55 -9.31
C LEU A 239 11.56 35.16 -10.65
N ALA A 240 10.64 35.46 -11.56
CA ALA A 240 10.97 36.11 -12.82
C ALA A 240 11.57 37.51 -12.62
N ALA A 241 11.02 38.30 -11.69
CA ALA A 241 11.54 39.62 -11.35
C ALA A 241 12.94 39.54 -10.74
N ASP A 242 13.18 38.59 -9.83
CA ASP A 242 14.48 38.40 -9.20
C ASP A 242 15.56 37.91 -10.18
N LEU A 243 15.19 37.07 -11.14
CA LEU A 243 16.07 36.68 -12.23
C LEU A 243 16.49 37.90 -13.08
N ALA A 244 15.54 38.78 -13.39
CA ALA A 244 15.84 40.01 -14.14
C ALA A 244 16.70 40.99 -13.32
N LEU A 245 16.44 41.12 -12.03
CA LEU A 245 17.26 41.94 -11.12
C LEU A 245 18.68 41.38 -10.98
N ALA A 246 18.83 40.06 -10.91
CA ALA A 246 20.12 39.39 -10.86
C ALA A 246 20.95 39.63 -12.14
N GLU A 247 20.30 39.53 -13.29
CA GLU A 247 20.90 39.84 -14.59
C GLU A 247 21.35 41.31 -14.67
N GLN A 248 20.48 42.25 -14.27
CA GLN A 248 20.80 43.69 -14.22
C GLN A 248 21.91 44.02 -13.23
N GLY A 249 21.92 43.35 -12.06
CA GLY A 249 22.89 43.56 -10.99
C GLY A 249 24.21 42.82 -11.17
N GLY A 250 24.34 41.97 -12.21
CA GLY A 250 25.56 41.23 -12.51
C GLY A 250 25.92 40.16 -11.46
N TYR A 251 24.93 39.52 -10.84
CA TYR A 251 25.13 38.44 -9.86
C TYR A 251 24.30 37.20 -10.21
N THR A 252 24.73 36.03 -9.72
CA THR A 252 23.99 34.77 -9.95
C THR A 252 22.87 34.62 -8.93
N LEU A 253 21.65 34.31 -9.39
CA LEU A 253 20.54 34.03 -8.48
C LEU A 253 20.70 32.64 -7.86
N GLY A 254 20.84 32.54 -6.53
CA GLY A 254 20.69 31.27 -5.81
C GLY A 254 19.24 31.06 -5.39
N ALA A 255 18.57 30.03 -5.92
CA ALA A 255 17.14 29.81 -5.64
C ALA A 255 16.86 28.41 -5.09
N LYS A 256 16.28 28.33 -3.89
CA LYS A 256 15.61 27.15 -3.35
C LYS A 256 14.11 27.24 -3.66
N LEU A 257 13.60 26.36 -4.50
CA LEU A 257 12.18 26.29 -4.83
C LEU A 257 11.52 25.19 -3.99
N VAL A 258 10.44 25.52 -3.28
CA VAL A 258 9.66 24.59 -2.45
C VAL A 258 8.16 24.78 -2.71
N ALA A 259 7.34 23.79 -2.32
CA ALA A 259 5.88 23.99 -2.30
C ALA A 259 5.47 25.07 -1.28
N GLY A 260 5.92 24.94 -0.03
CA GLY A 260 5.61 25.83 1.09
C GLY A 260 5.23 25.03 2.34
N ALA A 261 5.61 25.51 3.52
CA ALA A 261 5.48 24.76 4.79
C ALA A 261 4.46 25.37 5.78
N TYR A 262 3.91 26.56 5.48
CA TYR A 262 3.06 27.33 6.42
C TYR A 262 1.61 27.44 5.94
N MET A 263 1.17 26.59 5.01
CA MET A 263 -0.15 26.71 4.37
C MET A 263 -1.30 26.65 5.39
N TYR A 264 -1.18 25.79 6.40
CA TYR A 264 -2.21 25.63 7.43
C TYR A 264 -2.29 26.87 8.32
N GLU A 265 -1.15 27.36 8.78
CA GLU A 265 -1.04 28.57 9.62
C GLU A 265 -1.58 29.80 8.88
N GLU A 266 -1.23 29.95 7.59
CA GLU A 266 -1.68 31.08 6.77
C GLU A 266 -3.20 31.07 6.55
N VAL A 267 -3.78 29.90 6.24
CA VAL A 267 -5.24 29.76 6.09
C VAL A 267 -5.93 30.08 7.42
N ARG A 268 -5.43 29.56 8.54
CA ARG A 268 -5.99 29.84 9.87
C ARG A 268 -5.97 31.35 10.18
N MET A 269 -4.85 32.02 9.92
CA MET A 269 -4.74 33.48 10.14
C MET A 269 -5.71 34.28 9.25
N LEU A 270 -5.92 33.86 8.00
CA LEU A 270 -6.88 34.49 7.09
C LEU A 270 -8.33 34.28 7.57
N GLU A 271 -8.67 33.10 8.06
CA GLU A 271 -10.00 32.79 8.60
C GLU A 271 -10.29 33.58 9.88
N GLU A 272 -9.32 33.68 10.79
CA GLU A 272 -9.40 34.49 12.01
C GLU A 272 -9.59 35.98 11.67
N ALA A 273 -8.82 36.50 10.71
CA ALA A 273 -8.97 37.88 10.24
C ALA A 273 -10.32 38.12 9.53
N ALA A 274 -10.83 37.14 8.77
CA ALA A 274 -12.14 37.22 8.13
C ALA A 274 -13.28 37.27 9.14
N ALA A 275 -13.19 36.44 10.20
CA ALA A 275 -14.15 36.42 11.30
C ALA A 275 -14.14 37.74 12.07
N ALA A 276 -12.97 38.35 12.27
CA ALA A 276 -12.84 39.66 12.93
C ALA A 276 -13.36 40.85 12.08
N SER A 277 -13.47 40.70 10.75
CA SER A 277 -13.77 41.78 9.80
C SER A 277 -15.18 41.72 9.18
N ASN A 278 -16.13 40.98 9.75
CA ASN A 278 -17.50 40.81 9.22
C ASN A 278 -17.55 40.29 7.76
N GLY A 279 -16.58 39.45 7.36
CA GLY A 279 -16.63 38.71 6.08
C GLY A 279 -16.05 39.41 4.85
N SER A 280 -15.28 40.51 5.01
CA SER A 280 -14.65 41.20 3.87
C SER A 280 -13.32 40.61 3.39
N ALA A 281 -12.71 39.67 4.13
CA ALA A 281 -11.43 39.08 3.75
C ALA A 281 -11.60 37.97 2.69
N GLN A 282 -10.72 37.95 1.67
CA GLN A 282 -10.69 36.86 0.69
C GLN A 282 -10.28 35.54 1.36
N HIS A 283 -11.08 34.49 1.15
CA HIS A 283 -10.94 33.18 1.80
C HIS A 283 -9.57 32.49 1.63
N TYR A 284 -8.73 32.91 0.66
CA TYR A 284 -7.39 32.34 0.43
C TYR A 284 -6.26 33.37 0.28
N GLY A 285 -6.55 34.68 0.39
CA GLY A 285 -5.55 35.75 0.29
C GLY A 285 -4.49 35.54 -0.82
N PRO A 286 -3.18 35.58 -0.50
CA PRO A 286 -2.09 35.41 -1.48
C PRO A 286 -1.85 33.95 -1.93
N LEU A 287 -2.61 32.98 -1.42
CA LEU A 287 -2.36 31.55 -1.57
C LEU A 287 -3.18 30.92 -2.71
N TRP A 288 -2.66 29.85 -3.31
CA TRP A 288 -3.46 28.99 -4.18
C TRP A 288 -4.55 28.25 -3.38
N PRO A 289 -5.80 28.17 -3.87
CA PRO A 289 -6.87 27.47 -3.18
C PRO A 289 -6.76 25.94 -3.29
N SER A 290 -5.96 25.40 -4.21
CA SER A 290 -5.76 23.95 -4.37
C SER A 290 -4.30 23.53 -4.40
N HIS A 291 -4.07 22.28 -3.96
CA HIS A 291 -2.77 21.62 -4.09
C HIS A 291 -2.33 21.47 -5.55
N SER A 292 -3.26 21.16 -6.47
CA SER A 292 -2.92 21.01 -7.89
C SER A 292 -2.39 22.30 -8.51
N GLN A 293 -2.91 23.46 -8.08
CA GLN A 293 -2.40 24.76 -8.53
C GLN A 293 -1.02 25.07 -7.94
N THR A 294 -0.77 24.68 -6.69
CA THR A 294 0.57 24.77 -6.08
C THR A 294 1.59 23.91 -6.84
N VAL A 295 1.21 22.67 -7.19
CA VAL A 295 2.04 21.75 -7.99
C VAL A 295 2.32 22.33 -9.38
N ALA A 296 1.30 22.87 -10.05
CA ALA A 296 1.48 23.52 -11.36
C ALA A 296 2.41 24.75 -11.26
N CYS A 297 2.22 25.61 -10.25
CA CYS A 297 3.08 26.76 -10.00
C CYS A 297 4.53 26.32 -9.72
N PHE A 298 4.74 25.23 -8.97
CA PHE A 298 6.07 24.68 -8.73
C PHE A 298 6.73 24.25 -10.03
N ASP A 299 6.04 23.46 -10.85
CA ASP A 299 6.58 22.96 -12.12
C ASP A 299 6.92 24.13 -13.08
N GLU A 300 6.04 25.12 -13.18
CA GLU A 300 6.28 26.35 -13.93
C GLU A 300 7.51 27.13 -13.45
N CYS A 301 7.66 27.30 -12.13
CA CYS A 301 8.82 27.95 -11.52
C CYS A 301 10.10 27.14 -11.78
N ALA A 302 10.04 25.81 -11.67
CA ALA A 302 11.18 24.93 -11.91
C ALA A 302 11.65 25.02 -13.36
N GLN A 303 10.73 25.01 -14.32
CA GLN A 303 11.05 25.18 -15.74
C GLN A 303 11.70 26.54 -16.03
N LEU A 304 11.16 27.63 -15.47
CA LEU A 304 11.74 28.97 -15.59
C LEU A 304 13.15 29.03 -15.00
N LEU A 305 13.33 28.49 -13.79
CA LEU A 305 14.61 28.47 -13.08
C LEU A 305 15.67 27.65 -13.82
N LEU A 306 15.34 26.44 -14.27
CA LEU A 306 16.25 25.58 -15.04
C LEU A 306 16.66 26.21 -16.38
N GLY A 307 15.75 26.94 -17.04
CA GLY A 307 16.07 27.73 -18.22
C GLY A 307 17.14 28.80 -17.92
N SER A 308 17.04 29.48 -16.77
CA SER A 308 18.03 30.46 -16.32
C SER A 308 19.36 29.82 -15.91
N VAL A 309 19.31 28.64 -15.27
CA VAL A 309 20.51 27.83 -14.96
C VAL A 309 21.29 27.52 -16.24
N LYS A 310 20.61 27.10 -17.31
CA LYS A 310 21.26 26.83 -18.62
C LYS A 310 21.96 28.06 -19.21
N ARG A 311 21.45 29.26 -18.94
CA ARG A 311 22.07 30.53 -19.36
C ARG A 311 23.17 31.02 -18.42
N GLY A 312 23.42 30.32 -17.29
CA GLY A 312 24.39 30.72 -16.28
C GLY A 312 23.91 31.83 -15.34
N GLY A 313 22.63 32.23 -15.39
CA GLY A 313 22.08 33.31 -14.56
C GLY A 313 21.57 32.86 -13.19
N ALA A 314 21.49 31.55 -12.95
CA ALA A 314 20.96 31.01 -11.70
C ALA A 314 21.61 29.69 -11.29
N GLU A 315 21.49 29.37 -10.01
CA GLU A 315 21.69 28.04 -9.43
C GLU A 315 20.42 27.63 -8.67
N ALA A 316 20.12 26.33 -8.68
CA ALA A 316 18.83 25.83 -8.22
C ALA A 316 18.97 24.75 -7.15
N MET A 317 18.10 24.82 -6.15
CA MET A 317 17.73 23.71 -5.30
C MET A 317 16.23 23.46 -5.44
N LEU A 318 15.84 22.29 -5.95
CA LEU A 318 14.46 21.87 -6.12
C LEU A 318 14.05 21.02 -4.91
N GLY A 319 13.42 21.64 -3.93
CA GLY A 319 12.96 21.01 -2.69
C GLY A 319 11.59 20.37 -2.88
N THR A 320 11.56 19.06 -3.14
CA THR A 320 10.31 18.31 -3.35
C THR A 320 10.47 16.84 -2.97
N HIS A 321 9.43 16.27 -2.33
CA HIS A 321 9.25 14.83 -2.12
C HIS A 321 8.34 14.19 -3.16
N ASN A 322 7.72 15.00 -4.04
CA ASN A 322 6.86 14.52 -5.10
C ASN A 322 7.73 13.97 -6.25
N CYS A 323 7.67 12.65 -6.45
CA CYS A 323 8.42 11.94 -7.48
C CYS A 323 8.10 12.46 -8.89
N GLU A 324 6.83 12.76 -9.20
CA GLU A 324 6.42 13.27 -10.52
C GLU A 324 7.06 14.64 -10.82
N LEU A 325 7.08 15.55 -9.85
CA LEU A 325 7.75 16.85 -9.99
C LEU A 325 9.26 16.71 -10.17
N ALA A 326 9.88 15.78 -9.45
CA ALA A 326 11.30 15.48 -9.61
C ALA A 326 11.60 14.90 -11.01
N GLU A 327 10.74 14.01 -11.52
CA GLU A 327 10.85 13.44 -12.86
C GLU A 327 10.66 14.50 -13.96
N HIS A 328 9.69 15.40 -13.81
CA HIS A 328 9.49 16.54 -14.72
C HIS A 328 10.71 17.47 -14.77
N ALA A 329 11.32 17.76 -13.61
CA ALA A 329 12.55 18.55 -13.53
C ALA A 329 13.73 17.82 -14.20
N VAL A 330 13.88 16.52 -13.96
CA VAL A 330 14.88 15.66 -14.64
C VAL A 330 14.69 15.67 -16.15
N ALA A 331 13.45 15.50 -16.63
CA ALA A 331 13.13 15.56 -18.06
C ALA A 331 13.45 16.94 -18.65
N THR A 332 13.16 18.01 -17.90
CA THR A 332 13.49 19.38 -18.30
C THR A 332 15.00 19.61 -18.38
N MET A 333 15.78 19.13 -17.40
CA MET A 333 17.24 19.17 -17.43
C MET A 333 17.78 18.45 -18.66
N SER A 334 17.29 17.24 -18.95
CA SER A 334 17.68 16.47 -20.14
C SER A 334 17.38 17.25 -21.42
N ARG A 335 16.18 17.81 -21.56
CA ARG A 335 15.76 18.61 -22.72
C ARG A 335 16.63 19.87 -22.92
N LEU A 336 17.07 20.50 -21.83
CA LEU A 336 17.94 21.68 -21.87
C LEU A 336 19.43 21.33 -22.05
N GLY A 337 19.78 20.04 -22.05
CA GLY A 337 21.17 19.57 -22.07
C GLY A 337 21.95 20.03 -20.85
N LEU A 338 21.37 19.85 -19.66
CA LEU A 338 21.98 20.08 -18.35
C LEU A 338 22.48 18.74 -17.78
N PRO A 339 23.80 18.48 -17.75
CA PRO A 339 24.34 17.23 -17.22
C PRO A 339 24.08 17.07 -15.70
N PRO A 340 23.66 15.89 -15.21
CA PRO A 340 23.31 15.69 -13.80
C PRO A 340 24.40 16.07 -12.79
N ALA A 341 25.65 15.70 -13.06
CA ALA A 341 26.78 15.89 -12.13
C ALA A 341 27.40 17.30 -12.21
N ASP A 342 27.32 17.96 -13.38
CA ASP A 342 28.01 19.24 -13.61
C ASP A 342 27.09 20.45 -13.43
N SER A 343 25.77 20.25 -13.55
CA SER A 343 24.81 21.36 -13.42
C SER A 343 24.72 21.85 -11.97
N PRO A 344 24.56 23.15 -11.72
CA PRO A 344 24.34 23.69 -10.38
C PRO A 344 22.86 23.53 -9.97
N VAL A 345 22.33 22.31 -10.13
CA VAL A 345 20.96 21.93 -9.78
C VAL A 345 21.01 20.84 -8.73
N HIS A 346 20.42 21.10 -7.56
CA HIS A 346 20.33 20.14 -6.46
C HIS A 346 18.87 19.73 -6.27
N PHE A 347 18.63 18.45 -6.02
CA PHE A 347 17.34 17.96 -5.55
C PHE A 347 17.38 17.85 -4.03
N GLY A 348 16.45 18.51 -3.35
CA GLY A 348 16.37 18.56 -1.89
C GLY A 348 15.18 17.77 -1.36
N GLN A 349 15.43 16.89 -0.40
CA GLN A 349 14.38 16.23 0.40
C GLN A 349 14.64 16.46 1.89
N LEU A 350 13.65 16.17 2.73
CA LEU A 350 13.82 16.26 4.18
C LEU A 350 14.34 14.92 4.70
N LEU A 351 15.10 14.94 5.79
CA LEU A 351 15.51 13.74 6.49
C LEU A 351 14.28 12.95 6.96
N GLY A 352 14.21 11.66 6.62
CA GLY A 352 13.08 10.78 6.95
C GLY A 352 11.88 10.88 6.00
N MET A 353 12.00 11.59 4.88
CA MET A 353 10.94 11.71 3.88
C MET A 353 11.46 11.42 2.47
N ALA A 354 10.79 10.52 1.74
CA ALA A 354 11.12 10.14 0.37
C ALA A 354 12.60 9.74 0.20
N ASP A 355 13.12 8.88 1.09
CA ASP A 355 14.49 8.39 1.04
C ASP A 355 14.75 7.59 -0.25
N GLU A 356 13.74 6.88 -0.74
CA GLU A 356 13.76 6.18 -2.02
C GLU A 356 14.00 7.10 -3.21
N LEU A 357 13.39 8.29 -3.20
CA LEU A 357 13.58 9.29 -4.25
C LEU A 357 15.01 9.84 -4.20
N SER A 358 15.48 10.18 -3.00
CA SER A 358 16.84 10.70 -2.80
C SER A 358 17.90 9.71 -3.28
N VAL A 359 17.79 8.44 -2.89
CA VAL A 359 18.74 7.40 -3.33
C VAL A 359 18.65 7.17 -4.84
N ALA A 360 17.44 7.15 -5.41
CA ALA A 360 17.30 6.95 -6.84
C ALA A 360 17.87 8.12 -7.67
N LEU A 361 17.76 9.36 -7.22
CA LEU A 361 18.37 10.53 -7.85
C LEU A 361 19.90 10.49 -7.73
N ALA A 362 20.42 10.22 -6.53
CA ALA A 362 21.85 10.12 -6.26
C ALA A 362 22.50 9.00 -7.10
N ASN A 363 21.88 7.82 -7.18
CA ASN A 363 22.36 6.70 -8.01
C ASN A 363 22.37 7.00 -9.51
N LYS A 364 21.52 7.93 -9.97
CA LYS A 364 21.51 8.43 -11.35
C LYS A 364 22.50 9.59 -11.58
N GLY A 365 23.29 9.95 -10.57
CA GLY A 365 24.31 11.00 -10.64
C GLY A 365 23.77 12.43 -10.50
N TYR A 366 22.50 12.62 -10.11
CA TYR A 366 21.98 13.94 -9.80
C TYR A 366 22.45 14.39 -8.41
N LYS A 367 22.85 15.67 -8.30
CA LYS A 367 23.19 16.25 -6.99
C LYS A 367 21.96 16.22 -6.10
N THR A 368 22.05 15.46 -5.02
CA THR A 368 20.92 15.19 -4.13
C THR A 368 21.33 15.51 -2.69
N VAL A 369 20.47 16.21 -1.96
CA VAL A 369 20.73 16.63 -0.58
C VAL A 369 19.55 16.34 0.34
N LYS A 370 19.85 16.04 1.60
CA LYS A 370 18.85 15.96 2.67
C LYS A 370 18.96 17.16 3.61
N ASP A 371 17.82 17.77 3.91
CA ASP A 371 17.69 18.76 4.97
C ASP A 371 17.69 18.04 6.33
N CYS A 372 18.73 18.31 7.10
CA CYS A 372 19.11 17.61 8.32
C CYS A 372 19.04 18.59 9.49
N PRO A 373 17.85 18.83 10.05
CA PRO A 373 17.71 19.72 11.17
C PRO A 373 18.16 19.07 12.46
N TYR A 374 18.77 19.87 13.35
CA TYR A 374 19.38 19.38 14.59
C TYR A 374 19.21 20.39 15.73
N GLY A 375 19.28 19.89 16.96
CA GLY A 375 19.10 20.68 18.17
C GLY A 375 18.10 20.04 19.13
N GLU A 376 18.00 20.59 20.34
CA GLU A 376 17.18 20.02 21.43
C GLU A 376 15.71 19.77 21.01
N ALA A 377 15.16 18.63 21.43
CA ALA A 377 13.79 18.24 21.08
C ALA A 377 12.72 19.27 21.48
N SER A 378 12.93 20.00 22.59
CA SER A 378 12.04 21.08 23.05
C SER A 378 11.95 22.25 22.06
N LYS A 379 13.03 22.51 21.31
CA LYS A 379 13.13 23.59 20.31
C LYS A 379 12.60 23.16 18.93
N MET A 380 12.30 21.88 18.77
CA MET A 380 11.91 21.26 17.50
C MET A 380 10.41 20.96 17.39
N LEU A 381 9.60 21.27 18.41
CA LEU A 381 8.19 20.87 18.44
C LEU A 381 7.41 21.36 17.21
N GLN A 382 7.54 22.64 16.87
CA GLN A 382 6.88 23.22 15.70
C GLN A 382 7.37 22.58 14.38
N TYR A 383 8.68 22.31 14.28
CA TYR A 383 9.23 21.57 13.15
C TYR A 383 8.58 20.18 13.01
N LEU A 384 8.46 19.44 14.11
CA LEU A 384 7.85 18.11 14.11
C LEU A 384 6.36 18.17 13.74
N ALA A 385 5.64 19.22 14.17
CA ALA A 385 4.24 19.43 13.81
C ALA A 385 4.08 19.60 12.29
N HIS A 386 4.91 20.44 11.66
CA HIS A 386 4.88 20.62 10.21
C HIS A 386 5.20 19.30 9.47
N ARG A 387 6.15 18.49 9.98
CA ARG A 387 6.45 17.16 9.40
C ARG A 387 5.29 16.19 9.50
N MET A 388 4.53 16.24 10.60
CA MET A 388 3.31 15.44 10.75
C MET A 388 2.17 15.90 9.84
N GLN A 389 2.18 17.15 9.37
CA GLN A 389 1.14 17.69 8.47
C GLN A 389 1.45 17.43 6.98
N GLU A 390 2.71 17.20 6.62
CA GLU A 390 3.18 16.92 5.25
C GLU A 390 2.98 15.44 4.82
N THR A 391 1.82 14.88 5.15
CA THR A 391 1.50 13.43 5.13
C THR A 391 1.42 12.77 3.75
N LYS A 392 1.35 13.55 2.67
CA LYS A 392 1.01 13.06 1.31
C LYS A 392 2.16 12.38 0.57
N HIS A 393 3.37 12.37 1.14
CA HIS A 393 4.57 11.88 0.47
C HIS A 393 5.29 10.75 1.24
N THR A 394 4.61 10.11 2.20
CA THR A 394 5.19 9.03 3.02
C THR A 394 4.71 7.64 2.61
N GLU A 395 3.71 7.52 1.74
CA GLU A 395 3.07 6.23 1.38
C GLU A 395 4.04 5.25 0.72
N GLN A 396 4.87 5.72 -0.21
CA GLN A 396 5.84 4.88 -0.91
C GLN A 396 6.96 4.44 0.03
N THR A 397 7.57 5.35 0.79
CA THR A 397 8.54 5.01 1.84
C THR A 397 7.96 4.00 2.83
N LEU A 398 6.69 4.18 3.24
CA LEU A 398 5.99 3.28 4.16
C LEU A 398 5.87 1.87 3.58
N GLN A 399 5.47 1.73 2.30
CA GLN A 399 5.41 0.44 1.62
C GLN A 399 6.78 -0.25 1.58
N LEU A 400 7.84 0.49 1.22
CA LEU A 400 9.19 -0.07 1.13
C LEU A 400 9.74 -0.50 2.50
N VAL A 401 9.48 0.26 3.56
CA VAL A 401 9.84 -0.14 4.95
C VAL A 401 9.08 -1.40 5.37
N GLN A 402 7.80 -1.51 5.00
CA GLN A 402 6.98 -2.71 5.26
C GLN A 402 7.54 -3.94 4.55
N GLU A 403 7.89 -3.81 3.26
CA GLU A 403 8.49 -4.88 2.47
C GLU A 403 9.84 -5.33 3.03
N GLU A 404 10.69 -4.39 3.47
CA GLU A 404 11.98 -4.74 4.08
C GLU A 404 11.83 -5.43 5.44
N LEU A 405 10.92 -4.94 6.29
CA LEU A 405 10.61 -5.59 7.57
C LEU A 405 10.07 -7.00 7.33
N TYR A 406 9.20 -7.18 6.34
CA TYR A 406 8.71 -8.48 5.93
C TYR A 406 9.86 -9.38 5.45
N ARG A 407 10.76 -8.85 4.61
CA ARG A 407 11.93 -9.60 4.13
C ARG A 407 12.80 -10.10 5.28
N ARG A 408 13.11 -9.26 6.28
CA ARG A 408 13.97 -9.64 7.42
C ARG A 408 13.32 -10.57 8.42
N THR A 409 12.02 -10.40 8.64
CA THR A 409 11.29 -11.17 9.66
C THR A 409 10.77 -12.50 9.14
N VAL A 410 10.46 -12.55 7.84
CA VAL A 410 9.80 -13.69 7.20
C VAL A 410 10.70 -14.33 6.16
N VAL A 411 11.19 -13.58 5.18
CA VAL A 411 11.87 -14.16 4.00
C VAL A 411 13.25 -14.70 4.33
N GLN A 412 14.11 -13.91 4.97
CA GLN A 412 15.49 -14.31 5.32
C GLN A 412 15.54 -15.53 6.24
N PRO A 413 14.80 -15.59 7.37
CA PRO A 413 14.80 -16.78 8.22
C PRO A 413 14.28 -18.03 7.50
N ALA A 414 13.31 -17.88 6.60
CA ALA A 414 12.80 -18.99 5.79
C ALA A 414 13.84 -19.50 4.78
N GLU A 415 14.60 -18.59 4.15
CA GLU A 415 15.70 -18.94 3.25
C GLU A 415 16.85 -19.62 3.99
N GLU A 416 17.22 -19.12 5.18
CA GLU A 416 18.21 -19.77 6.04
C GLU A 416 17.75 -21.15 6.52
N ALA A 417 16.48 -21.31 6.88
CA ALA A 417 15.92 -22.60 7.28
C ALA A 417 15.92 -23.59 6.11
N ALA A 418 15.51 -23.16 4.91
CA ALA A 418 15.55 -23.97 3.70
C ALA A 418 16.98 -24.39 3.34
N ALA A 419 17.96 -23.48 3.46
CA ALA A 419 19.37 -23.78 3.25
C ALA A 419 19.90 -24.81 4.27
N ARG A 420 19.49 -24.71 5.55
CA ARG A 420 19.84 -25.70 6.60
C ARG A 420 19.24 -27.08 6.30
N VAL A 421 18.00 -27.14 5.84
CA VAL A 421 17.34 -28.40 5.45
C VAL A 421 18.02 -29.01 4.23
N SER A 422 18.39 -28.19 3.22
CA SER A 422 19.15 -28.66 2.06
C SER A 422 20.50 -29.24 2.47
N ALA A 423 21.26 -28.51 3.29
CA ALA A 423 22.56 -28.98 3.81
C ALA A 423 22.42 -30.24 4.68
N HIS A 424 21.35 -30.36 5.47
CA HIS A 424 21.05 -31.57 6.24
C HIS A 424 20.73 -32.75 5.32
N ASN A 425 19.90 -32.56 4.29
CA ASN A 425 19.55 -33.60 3.33
C ASN A 425 20.77 -34.06 2.52
N GLU A 426 21.67 -33.15 2.14
CA GLU A 426 22.95 -33.50 1.51
C GLU A 426 23.85 -34.30 2.46
N ALA A 427 23.92 -33.93 3.73
CA ALA A 427 24.67 -34.68 4.74
C ALA A 427 24.07 -36.08 5.00
N VAL A 428 22.74 -36.19 5.05
CA VAL A 428 22.02 -37.47 5.19
C VAL A 428 22.21 -38.34 3.94
N ALA A 429 22.17 -37.76 2.73
CA ALA A 429 22.45 -38.47 1.49
C ALA A 429 23.90 -38.98 1.43
N ALA A 430 24.86 -38.18 1.90
CA ALA A 430 26.26 -38.59 2.01
C ALA A 430 26.46 -39.71 3.05
N MET A 431 25.72 -39.69 4.17
CA MET A 431 25.73 -40.77 5.17
C MET A 431 25.06 -42.04 4.64
N ALA A 432 23.92 -41.91 3.94
CA ALA A 432 23.22 -43.02 3.30
C ALA A 432 24.09 -43.68 2.21
N SER A 433 24.79 -42.89 1.39
CA SER A 433 25.75 -43.41 0.41
C SER A 433 26.92 -44.16 1.04
N LYS A 434 27.33 -43.81 2.28
CA LYS A 434 28.32 -44.57 3.05
C LYS A 434 27.73 -45.84 3.69
N ALA A 435 26.46 -45.82 4.07
CA ALA A 435 25.77 -46.97 4.66
C ALA A 435 25.39 -48.05 3.63
N VAL A 436 25.14 -47.66 2.38
CA VAL A 436 24.82 -48.58 1.26
C VAL A 436 26.05 -49.34 0.74
N GLY A 437 27.27 -48.93 1.10
CA GLY A 437 28.52 -49.65 0.77
C GLY A 437 28.76 -50.96 1.53
N GLY A 438 27.83 -51.39 2.40
CA GLY A 438 28.04 -52.51 3.30
C GLY A 438 26.80 -53.34 3.58
N ASN A 439 26.14 -53.90 2.55
CA ASN A 439 25.61 -55.28 2.61
C ASN A 439 24.77 -55.68 1.37
N LYS A 440 25.10 -56.89 0.89
CA LYS A 440 24.26 -57.88 0.17
C LYS A 440 24.04 -57.63 -1.32
N GLU A 441 24.59 -58.43 -2.26
CA GLU A 441 24.53 -59.90 -2.35
C GLU A 441 23.17 -60.46 -1.96
N TYR A 442 22.19 -60.37 -2.87
CA TYR A 442 21.37 -61.49 -3.37
C TYR A 442 20.26 -60.96 -4.30
N CYS A 443 19.92 -61.76 -5.31
CA CYS A 443 18.91 -61.56 -6.37
C CYS A 443 19.36 -60.75 -7.60
N GLN A 444 20.29 -61.34 -8.36
CA GLN A 444 20.31 -61.22 -9.82
C GLN A 444 19.54 -62.39 -10.43
N ALA A 445 18.47 -62.11 -11.17
CA ALA A 445 18.07 -62.88 -12.34
C ALA A 445 17.27 -61.98 -13.28
N ASP A 446 17.67 -62.00 -14.54
CA ASP A 446 16.95 -61.55 -15.73
C ASP A 446 16.71 -60.05 -15.91
N LEU A 447 17.66 -59.40 -16.61
CA LEU A 447 17.45 -58.98 -18.00
C LEU A 447 18.72 -58.32 -18.54
N LEU A 448 19.54 -59.13 -19.21
CA LEU A 448 20.51 -58.69 -20.21
C LEU A 448 19.75 -58.31 -21.48
N ASN A 449 20.03 -57.14 -22.07
CA ASN A 449 20.52 -57.02 -23.46
C ASN A 449 20.60 -55.57 -23.98
N HIS A 450 21.84 -55.07 -24.09
CA HIS A 450 22.40 -54.28 -25.21
C HIS A 450 21.88 -52.85 -25.50
N PRO A 451 22.63 -52.00 -26.26
CA PRO A 451 23.63 -51.08 -25.71
C PRO A 451 23.29 -49.60 -26.00
N ALA A 452 23.97 -48.67 -25.33
CA ALA A 452 23.91 -47.25 -25.64
C ALA A 452 24.50 -46.94 -27.03
N PRO A 453 23.97 -45.94 -27.76
CA PRO A 453 24.75 -45.22 -28.76
C PRO A 453 24.90 -43.72 -28.45
N GLU A 454 26.18 -43.34 -28.49
CA GLU A 454 26.84 -42.13 -28.99
C GLU A 454 26.07 -40.82 -29.25
N ARG A 455 26.78 -39.75 -28.85
CA ARG A 455 26.54 -38.34 -29.21
C ARG A 455 26.67 -38.12 -30.73
N ALA A 456 25.69 -37.45 -31.32
CA ALA A 456 25.83 -36.77 -32.61
C ALA A 456 25.10 -35.41 -32.59
N GLU A 457 25.73 -34.44 -33.26
CA GLU A 457 25.36 -33.03 -33.43
C GLU A 457 24.04 -32.79 -34.22
N PRO A 458 23.48 -31.55 -34.21
CA PRO A 458 22.07 -31.32 -34.52
C PRO A 458 21.82 -31.17 -36.03
N GLN A 459 20.82 -31.89 -36.54
CA GLN A 459 20.20 -31.60 -37.84
C GLN A 459 18.70 -31.37 -37.68
N ALA A 460 18.21 -30.35 -38.40
CA ALA A 460 16.83 -29.90 -38.42
C ALA A 460 15.89 -30.93 -39.06
N GLY A 461 14.73 -31.15 -38.41
CA GLY A 461 13.62 -32.00 -38.88
C GLY A 461 12.26 -31.25 -38.93
N PRO A 462 11.24 -31.83 -39.59
CA PRO A 462 10.08 -31.16 -40.23
C PRO A 462 8.94 -30.78 -39.25
N PRO A 463 7.88 -30.05 -39.69
CA PRO A 463 6.88 -29.50 -38.76
C PRO A 463 5.97 -30.61 -38.24
N GLY A 464 6.10 -30.93 -36.95
CA GLY A 464 5.21 -31.83 -36.22
C GLY A 464 4.13 -31.07 -35.48
N ASP A 465 2.93 -31.67 -35.40
CA ASP A 465 1.71 -31.19 -34.77
C ASP A 465 1.91 -30.57 -33.37
N PRO A 466 1.08 -29.57 -32.97
CA PRO A 466 1.16 -28.98 -31.66
C PRO A 466 0.84 -30.04 -30.59
N PRO A 467 1.61 -30.13 -29.49
CA PRO A 467 1.32 -31.07 -28.42
C PRO A 467 -0.03 -30.72 -27.76
N PRO A 468 -0.78 -31.72 -27.26
CA PRO A 468 -2.05 -31.48 -26.58
C PRO A 468 -1.83 -30.57 -25.37
N ASN A 469 -2.79 -29.65 -25.17
CA ASN A 469 -2.86 -28.67 -24.08
C ASN A 469 -2.54 -29.28 -22.70
N ARG A 470 -1.24 -29.34 -22.34
CA ARG A 470 -0.81 -29.42 -20.95
C ARG A 470 -0.92 -28.02 -20.38
N ILE A 471 -2.02 -27.76 -19.68
CA ILE A 471 -2.12 -26.62 -18.80
C ILE A 471 -1.06 -26.82 -17.70
N ILE A 472 0.04 -26.09 -17.80
CA ILE A 472 1.01 -25.94 -16.72
C ILE A 472 0.35 -25.03 -15.68
N CYS A 473 -0.44 -25.63 -14.79
CA CYS A 473 -0.74 -25.07 -13.47
C CYS A 473 -0.03 -25.91 -12.40
N SER A 474 1.27 -26.13 -12.56
CA SER A 474 2.13 -26.37 -11.41
C SER A 474 2.51 -25.00 -10.84
N PHE A 475 1.76 -24.52 -9.85
CA PHE A 475 2.29 -23.48 -8.97
C PHE A 475 3.63 -24.00 -8.40
N PRO A 476 4.70 -23.20 -8.39
CA PRO A 476 5.96 -23.62 -7.76
C PRO A 476 5.68 -23.94 -6.28
N PRO A 477 6.43 -24.85 -5.64
CA PRO A 477 6.23 -25.21 -4.25
C PRO A 477 6.66 -24.05 -3.34
N VAL A 478 5.77 -23.08 -3.14
CA VAL A 478 5.89 -21.99 -2.15
C VAL A 478 5.08 -22.31 -0.88
N ALA A 479 4.32 -23.42 -0.87
CA ALA A 479 3.56 -23.93 0.27
C ALA A 479 4.42 -24.08 1.55
N SER A 480 5.72 -24.36 1.41
CA SER A 480 6.63 -24.59 2.55
C SER A 480 6.91 -23.35 3.42
N ARG A 481 6.82 -22.12 2.87
CA ARG A 481 7.11 -20.89 3.63
C ARG A 481 5.95 -20.48 4.55
N ALA A 482 4.71 -20.65 4.10
CA ALA A 482 3.52 -20.35 4.89
C ALA A 482 3.29 -21.41 6.00
N GLU A 483 3.50 -22.68 5.68
CA GLU A 483 3.42 -23.78 6.64
C GLU A 483 4.46 -23.66 7.76
N GLY A 484 5.66 -23.14 7.45
CA GLY A 484 6.72 -22.89 8.44
C GLY A 484 6.38 -21.81 9.48
N LEU A 485 5.70 -20.73 9.08
CA LEU A 485 5.26 -19.67 10.00
C LEU A 485 4.11 -20.11 10.89
N LEU A 486 3.20 -20.95 10.39
CA LEU A 486 2.09 -21.50 11.17
C LEU A 486 2.55 -22.47 12.28
N GLN A 487 3.82 -22.91 12.26
CA GLN A 487 4.43 -23.62 13.39
C GLN A 487 4.64 -22.70 14.60
N LEU A 488 4.74 -21.39 14.40
CA LEU A 488 4.84 -20.43 15.50
C LEU A 488 3.46 -20.25 16.13
N GLN A 489 3.33 -20.69 17.39
CA GLN A 489 2.07 -20.67 18.12
C GLN A 489 1.36 -19.30 18.09
N TRP A 490 2.11 -18.20 18.26
CA TRP A 490 1.54 -16.85 18.27
C TRP A 490 1.01 -16.41 16.89
N VAL A 491 1.66 -16.81 15.80
CA VAL A 491 1.21 -16.53 14.42
C VAL A 491 -0.08 -17.27 14.17
N ARG A 492 -0.11 -18.56 14.53
CA ARG A 492 -1.28 -19.41 14.41
C ARG A 492 -2.47 -18.87 15.19
N GLU A 493 -2.27 -18.46 16.44
CA GLU A 493 -3.35 -17.89 17.28
C GLU A 493 -3.88 -16.56 16.74
N ALA A 494 -3.00 -15.67 16.28
CA ALA A 494 -3.41 -14.36 15.73
C ALA A 494 -4.18 -14.53 14.41
N LEU A 495 -3.65 -15.32 13.47
CA LEU A 495 -4.32 -15.65 12.21
C LEU A 495 -5.67 -16.33 12.45
N TYR A 496 -5.72 -17.24 13.42
CA TYR A 496 -6.96 -17.92 13.78
C TYR A 496 -8.01 -16.93 14.29
N ARG A 497 -7.66 -16.05 15.24
CA ARG A 497 -8.61 -15.02 15.75
C ARG A 497 -9.07 -14.05 14.66
N HIS A 498 -8.21 -13.74 13.70
CA HIS A 498 -8.51 -12.78 12.64
C HIS A 498 -9.41 -13.37 11.55
N PHE A 499 -9.09 -14.57 11.07
CA PHE A 499 -9.70 -15.18 9.88
C PHE A 499 -10.72 -16.28 10.19
N VAL A 500 -10.83 -16.75 11.43
CA VAL A 500 -11.73 -17.83 11.86
C VAL A 500 -12.68 -17.28 12.93
N ALA A 501 -13.96 -17.60 12.79
CA ALA A 501 -15.01 -17.12 13.68
C ALA A 501 -15.00 -17.80 15.06
N GLY A 502 -14.41 -18.99 15.16
CA GLY A 502 -14.20 -19.71 16.42
C GLY A 502 -14.08 -21.24 16.24
N PRO A 503 -13.90 -22.00 17.33
CA PRO A 503 -13.74 -23.45 17.28
C PRO A 503 -15.04 -24.23 17.12
N SER A 504 -16.18 -23.68 17.59
CA SER A 504 -17.50 -24.31 17.51
C SER A 504 -18.54 -23.38 16.89
N SER A 505 -19.70 -23.93 16.51
CA SER A 505 -20.84 -23.13 16.04
C SER A 505 -21.33 -22.11 17.07
N TRP A 506 -21.17 -22.39 18.36
CA TRP A 506 -21.54 -21.46 19.43
C TRP A 506 -20.63 -20.21 19.43
N ASP A 507 -19.33 -20.38 19.20
CA ASP A 507 -18.37 -19.26 19.18
C ASP A 507 -18.61 -18.33 17.98
N VAL A 508 -19.06 -18.91 16.86
CA VAL A 508 -19.48 -18.16 15.67
C VAL A 508 -20.57 -17.15 16.01
N TRP A 509 -21.46 -17.46 16.96
CA TRP A 509 -22.57 -16.60 17.34
C TRP A 509 -22.11 -15.23 17.88
N ALA A 510 -21.03 -15.20 18.66
CA ALA A 510 -20.48 -13.95 19.18
C ALA A 510 -19.94 -13.07 18.05
N ARG A 511 -19.16 -13.64 17.14
CA ARG A 511 -18.55 -12.91 16.01
C ARG A 511 -19.60 -12.43 15.01
N THR A 512 -20.59 -13.26 14.72
CA THR A 512 -21.72 -12.91 13.84
C THR A 512 -22.67 -11.90 14.48
N LYS A 513 -22.81 -11.87 15.82
CA LYS A 513 -23.52 -10.79 16.52
C LYS A 513 -22.82 -9.43 16.34
N GLU A 514 -21.49 -9.41 16.34
CA GLU A 514 -20.71 -8.20 16.04
C GLU A 514 -20.90 -7.73 14.59
N LEU A 515 -20.85 -8.64 13.62
CA LEU A 515 -21.11 -8.30 12.21
C LEU A 515 -22.53 -7.73 12.03
N ARG A 516 -23.52 -8.36 12.69
CA ARG A 516 -24.91 -7.90 12.68
C ARG A 516 -25.10 -6.51 13.26
N SER A 517 -24.38 -6.13 14.31
CA SER A 517 -24.50 -4.77 14.88
C SER A 517 -24.05 -3.68 13.89
N ARG A 518 -23.30 -4.06 12.85
CA ARG A 518 -22.87 -3.20 11.74
C ARG A 518 -23.72 -3.39 10.47
N GLY A 519 -24.78 -4.19 10.53
CA GLY A 519 -25.64 -4.53 9.40
C GLY A 519 -25.02 -5.48 8.37
N VAL A 520 -23.90 -6.13 8.70
CA VAL A 520 -23.21 -7.10 7.84
C VAL A 520 -23.72 -8.51 8.14
N GLY A 521 -24.12 -9.25 7.10
CA GLY A 521 -24.57 -10.63 7.22
C GLY A 521 -23.41 -11.63 7.33
N ALA A 522 -23.74 -12.91 7.50
CA ALA A 522 -22.75 -13.97 7.65
C ALA A 522 -23.08 -15.19 6.78
N VAL A 523 -22.03 -15.80 6.24
CA VAL A 523 -22.05 -17.12 5.59
C VAL A 523 -21.32 -18.08 6.53
N LEU A 524 -21.98 -19.14 6.97
CA LEU A 524 -21.38 -20.11 7.89
C LEU A 524 -20.70 -21.22 7.10
N SER A 525 -19.41 -21.44 7.39
CA SER A 525 -18.57 -22.39 6.68
C SER A 525 -17.81 -23.26 7.67
N TYR A 526 -18.08 -24.56 7.70
CA TYR A 526 -17.27 -25.44 8.55
C TYR A 526 -15.95 -25.75 7.84
N GLY A 527 -14.86 -25.17 8.35
CA GLY A 527 -13.53 -25.32 7.74
C GLY A 527 -12.78 -26.59 8.15
N GLY A 528 -13.38 -27.39 9.05
CA GLY A 528 -12.75 -28.59 9.60
C GLY A 528 -12.93 -29.89 8.79
N CYS A 529 -13.68 -29.85 7.68
CA CYS A 529 -13.86 -31.00 6.81
C CYS A 529 -12.66 -31.15 5.87
N GLN A 530 -11.66 -31.93 6.28
CA GLN A 530 -10.64 -32.45 5.38
C GLN A 530 -11.02 -33.84 4.91
N PRO A 531 -10.68 -34.22 3.66
CA PRO A 531 -10.87 -35.60 3.21
C PRO A 531 -10.10 -36.57 4.15
N PRO A 532 -10.61 -37.81 4.34
CA PRO A 532 -9.96 -38.82 5.16
C PRO A 532 -8.50 -39.03 4.78
N LEU A 533 -7.67 -39.41 5.76
CA LEU A 533 -6.29 -39.83 5.49
C LEU A 533 -6.27 -41.00 4.50
N VAL A 534 -5.30 -40.99 3.59
CA VAL A 534 -5.17 -41.96 2.46
C VAL A 534 -5.09 -43.42 2.94
N SER A 535 -4.88 -43.68 4.23
CA SER A 535 -4.79 -45.00 4.85
C SER A 535 -6.08 -45.51 5.52
N ALA A 536 -7.18 -44.75 5.52
CA ALA A 536 -8.43 -45.17 6.17
C ALA A 536 -9.14 -46.28 5.37
N GLU A 537 -9.78 -47.23 6.06
CA GLU A 537 -10.61 -48.25 5.40
C GLU A 537 -11.87 -47.59 4.80
N ALA A 538 -12.41 -48.16 3.70
CA ALA A 538 -13.52 -47.56 2.97
C ALA A 538 -14.78 -47.30 3.83
N ALA A 539 -15.05 -48.18 4.81
CA ALA A 539 -16.18 -48.02 5.73
C ALA A 539 -15.97 -46.88 6.73
N GLU A 540 -14.74 -46.69 7.23
CA GLU A 540 -14.39 -45.59 8.13
C GLU A 540 -14.47 -44.24 7.41
N ALA A 541 -14.06 -44.20 6.14
CA ALA A 541 -14.16 -43.01 5.31
C ALA A 541 -15.63 -42.58 5.08
N GLU A 542 -16.53 -43.52 4.78
CA GLU A 542 -17.96 -43.22 4.61
C GLU A 542 -18.63 -42.73 5.91
N GLN A 543 -18.27 -43.30 7.05
CA GLN A 543 -18.72 -42.81 8.35
C GLN A 543 -18.26 -41.35 8.60
N GLN A 544 -17.01 -41.03 8.25
CA GLN A 544 -16.49 -39.68 8.38
C GLN A 544 -17.25 -38.67 7.49
N TYR A 545 -17.61 -39.05 6.26
CA TYR A 545 -18.43 -38.19 5.39
C TYR A 545 -19.84 -37.95 5.94
N ASP A 546 -20.44 -38.94 6.60
CA ASP A 546 -21.73 -38.77 7.29
C ASP A 546 -21.61 -37.83 8.51
N GLU A 547 -20.51 -37.90 9.25
CA GLU A 547 -20.23 -36.97 10.35
C GLU A 547 -20.04 -35.54 9.83
N HIS A 548 -19.30 -35.34 8.74
CA HIS A 548 -19.17 -34.05 8.09
C HIS A 548 -20.52 -33.49 7.62
N MET A 549 -21.37 -34.33 7.04
CA MET A 549 -22.73 -33.94 6.63
C MET A 549 -23.56 -33.47 7.84
N ARG A 550 -23.50 -34.15 8.98
CA ARG A 550 -24.18 -33.72 10.22
C ARG A 550 -23.70 -32.34 10.68
N VAL A 551 -22.39 -32.09 10.66
CA VAL A 551 -21.85 -30.77 11.03
C VAL A 551 -22.34 -29.67 10.07
N MET A 552 -22.49 -29.98 8.79
CA MET A 552 -23.05 -29.03 7.81
C MET A 552 -24.56 -28.80 8.01
N VAL A 553 -25.32 -29.81 8.44
CA VAL A 553 -26.71 -29.66 8.87
C VAL A 553 -26.81 -28.71 10.07
N ASP A 554 -25.94 -28.87 11.07
CA ASP A 554 -25.88 -27.96 12.22
C ASP A 554 -25.52 -26.54 11.77
N ALA A 555 -24.60 -26.37 10.81
CA ALA A 555 -24.27 -25.07 10.23
C ALA A 555 -25.48 -24.39 9.57
N ILE A 556 -26.31 -25.18 8.87
CA ILE A 556 -27.56 -24.70 8.26
C ILE A 556 -28.57 -24.28 9.34
N ASP A 557 -28.77 -25.10 10.37
CA ASP A 557 -29.69 -24.78 11.47
C ASP A 557 -29.25 -23.54 12.24
N GLU A 558 -27.95 -23.39 12.45
CA GLU A 558 -27.38 -22.19 13.05
C GLU A 558 -27.62 -21.00 12.12
N ALA A 559 -27.30 -21.09 10.83
CA ALA A 559 -27.56 -20.05 9.82
C ALA A 559 -29.04 -19.61 9.79
N ALA A 560 -29.98 -20.54 10.06
CA ALA A 560 -31.41 -20.27 10.14
C ALA A 560 -31.77 -19.32 11.29
N SER A 561 -31.10 -19.45 12.43
CA SER A 561 -31.29 -18.54 13.56
C SER A 561 -30.93 -17.08 13.21
N PHE A 562 -30.11 -16.87 12.17
CA PHE A 562 -29.75 -15.55 11.64
C PHE A 562 -30.75 -15.03 10.59
N ALA A 563 -31.52 -15.93 9.97
CA ALA A 563 -32.42 -15.63 8.85
C ALA A 563 -33.57 -14.66 9.20
N ALA A 564 -33.88 -14.49 10.49
CA ALA A 564 -35.01 -13.72 10.98
C ALA A 564 -34.91 -12.19 10.75
N GLN A 565 -33.74 -11.65 10.41
CA GLN A 565 -33.52 -10.21 10.15
C GLN A 565 -32.73 -9.92 8.85
N GLN A 566 -31.92 -10.87 8.38
CA GLN A 566 -31.22 -10.86 7.08
C GLN A 566 -31.15 -12.29 6.55
N GLN A 567 -30.96 -12.51 5.24
CA GLN A 567 -30.94 -13.88 4.71
C GLN A 567 -29.67 -14.65 5.15
N GLY A 568 -29.86 -15.85 5.71
CA GLY A 568 -28.78 -16.73 6.17
C GLY A 568 -28.17 -17.56 5.04
N PHE A 569 -26.87 -17.80 5.11
CA PHE A 569 -26.13 -18.64 4.16
C PHE A 569 -25.28 -19.68 4.89
N ALA A 570 -25.18 -20.88 4.31
CA ALA A 570 -24.26 -21.92 4.73
C ALA A 570 -23.51 -22.46 3.51
N THR A 571 -22.28 -22.95 3.71
CA THR A 571 -21.48 -23.55 2.63
C THR A 571 -21.26 -25.04 2.84
N ALA A 572 -21.13 -25.77 1.74
CA ALA A 572 -20.70 -27.16 1.72
C ALA A 572 -19.68 -27.40 0.60
N LYS A 573 -18.77 -28.34 0.85
CA LYS A 573 -17.68 -28.71 -0.04
C LYS A 573 -17.85 -30.17 -0.45
N LEU A 574 -17.73 -30.48 -1.74
CA LEU A 574 -17.93 -31.85 -2.20
C LEU A 574 -16.85 -32.80 -1.65
N THR A 575 -15.60 -32.33 -1.52
CA THR A 575 -14.50 -33.14 -0.99
C THR A 575 -14.62 -33.45 0.51
N ALA A 576 -15.56 -32.79 1.20
CA ALA A 576 -15.94 -33.11 2.57
C ALA A 576 -16.98 -34.23 2.67
N LEU A 577 -17.69 -34.52 1.58
CA LEU A 577 -18.82 -35.45 1.53
C LEU A 577 -18.53 -36.73 0.74
N THR A 578 -17.38 -36.76 0.05
CA THR A 578 -16.86 -37.92 -0.66
C THR A 578 -15.35 -37.81 -0.92
N SER A 579 -14.77 -38.86 -1.50
CA SER A 579 -13.35 -38.86 -1.88
C SER A 579 -13.07 -38.02 -3.13
N VAL A 580 -11.93 -37.31 -3.13
CA VAL A 580 -11.44 -36.56 -4.30
C VAL A 580 -11.29 -37.47 -5.52
N ARG A 581 -10.76 -38.69 -5.33
CA ARG A 581 -10.55 -39.66 -6.41
C ARG A 581 -11.83 -40.07 -7.11
N LEU A 582 -12.94 -40.22 -6.37
CA LEU A 582 -14.24 -40.49 -6.98
C LEU A 582 -14.64 -39.35 -7.92
N LEU A 583 -14.55 -38.10 -7.43
CA LEU A 583 -14.91 -36.92 -8.22
C LEU A 583 -14.02 -36.76 -9.46
N GLU A 584 -12.72 -37.08 -9.36
CA GLU A 584 -11.79 -37.09 -10.49
C GLU A 584 -12.20 -38.14 -11.54
N ARG A 585 -12.37 -39.41 -11.13
CA ARG A 585 -12.74 -40.49 -12.05
C ARG A 585 -14.07 -40.23 -12.75
N VAL A 586 -15.07 -39.72 -12.03
CA VAL A 586 -16.36 -39.37 -12.62
C VAL A 586 -16.20 -38.21 -13.60
N SER A 587 -15.42 -37.18 -13.24
CA SER A 587 -15.17 -36.04 -14.13
C SER A 587 -14.44 -36.46 -15.41
N GLU A 588 -13.42 -37.31 -15.31
CA GLU A 588 -12.70 -37.90 -16.44
C GLU A 588 -13.62 -38.73 -17.33
N ALA A 589 -14.47 -39.57 -16.73
CA ALA A 589 -15.42 -40.39 -17.48
C ALA A 589 -16.46 -39.55 -18.24
N MET A 590 -16.96 -38.47 -17.63
CA MET A 590 -17.88 -37.53 -18.29
C MET A 590 -17.20 -36.81 -19.46
N LEU A 591 -15.96 -36.36 -19.29
CA LEU A 591 -15.18 -35.73 -20.36
C LEU A 591 -14.88 -36.70 -21.51
N ALA A 592 -14.54 -37.94 -21.20
CA ALA A 592 -14.28 -38.98 -22.20
C ALA A 592 -15.55 -39.29 -23.01
N ALA A 593 -16.68 -39.45 -22.34
CA ALA A 593 -17.97 -39.70 -22.98
C ALA A 593 -18.44 -38.51 -23.84
N ALA A 594 -18.15 -37.27 -23.43
CA ALA A 594 -18.45 -36.08 -24.23
C ALA A 594 -17.61 -36.01 -25.51
N THR A 595 -16.33 -36.34 -25.41
CA THR A 595 -15.41 -36.40 -26.56
C THR A 595 -15.87 -37.47 -27.57
N ALA A 596 -16.22 -38.67 -27.08
CA ALA A 596 -16.73 -39.75 -27.93
C ALA A 596 -18.04 -39.37 -28.65
N ALA A 597 -18.95 -38.67 -27.96
CA ALA A 597 -20.19 -38.20 -28.57
C ALA A 597 -19.98 -37.13 -29.66
N GLN A 598 -18.88 -36.38 -29.61
CA GLN A 598 -18.50 -35.42 -30.66
C GLN A 598 -17.88 -36.09 -31.90
N GLU A 599 -17.23 -37.24 -31.73
CA GLU A 599 -16.57 -37.98 -32.82
C GLU A 599 -17.56 -38.83 -33.65
N ASP A 600 -18.66 -39.32 -33.06
CA ASP A 600 -19.65 -40.21 -33.70
C ASP A 600 -20.72 -39.52 -34.60
N GLY A 601 -20.52 -38.26 -34.99
CA GLY A 601 -21.20 -37.67 -36.16
C GLY A 601 -22.59 -37.03 -35.95
N GLY A 602 -23.01 -36.76 -34.72
CA GLY A 602 -24.17 -35.90 -34.46
C GLY A 602 -23.74 -34.43 -34.34
N GLY A 603 -24.01 -33.60 -35.34
CA GLY A 603 -23.64 -32.17 -35.40
C GLY A 603 -24.35 -31.24 -34.39
N GLY A 604 -24.40 -31.61 -33.11
CA GLY A 604 -24.79 -30.75 -32.00
C GLY A 604 -23.79 -30.87 -30.87
N CYS A 605 -23.36 -29.74 -30.30
CA CYS A 605 -22.47 -29.71 -29.12
C CYS A 605 -23.09 -30.51 -27.96
N THR A 606 -22.71 -31.77 -27.78
CA THR A 606 -22.97 -32.48 -26.53
C THR A 606 -21.90 -32.06 -25.54
N GLU A 607 -22.16 -30.97 -24.81
CA GLU A 607 -21.35 -30.67 -23.63
C GLU A 607 -21.39 -31.87 -22.66
N PRO A 608 -20.29 -32.17 -21.93
CA PRO A 608 -20.24 -33.27 -20.95
C PRO A 608 -21.38 -33.29 -19.93
N LEU A 609 -22.04 -32.15 -19.79
CA LEU A 609 -23.08 -31.84 -18.83
C LEU A 609 -24.45 -32.43 -19.20
N HIS A 610 -24.64 -32.94 -20.42
CA HIS A 610 -25.87 -33.61 -20.86
C HIS A 610 -25.84 -35.15 -20.68
N LEU A 611 -24.71 -35.68 -20.22
CA LEU A 611 -24.54 -37.11 -19.98
C LEU A 611 -24.95 -37.42 -18.55
N ASP A 612 -25.86 -38.38 -18.37
CA ASP A 612 -26.16 -38.94 -17.05
C ASP A 612 -24.94 -39.71 -16.54
N PRO A 613 -24.28 -39.26 -15.46
CA PRO A 613 -23.07 -39.88 -14.94
C PRO A 613 -23.27 -41.34 -14.60
N LEU A 614 -24.49 -41.79 -14.27
CA LEU A 614 -24.73 -43.21 -13.98
C LEU A 614 -24.39 -44.13 -15.17
N HIS A 615 -24.33 -43.61 -16.39
CA HIS A 615 -23.92 -44.35 -17.57
C HIS A 615 -22.39 -44.39 -17.76
N CYS A 616 -21.63 -43.47 -17.15
CA CYS A 616 -20.17 -43.38 -17.26
C CYS A 616 -19.40 -43.59 -15.94
N VAL A 617 -20.08 -43.62 -14.79
CA VAL A 617 -19.50 -43.93 -13.47
C VAL A 617 -19.10 -45.42 -13.44
N PRO A 618 -17.85 -45.77 -13.08
CA PRO A 618 -17.43 -47.16 -12.90
C PRO A 618 -18.36 -47.91 -11.95
N ARG A 619 -18.64 -49.20 -12.20
CA ARG A 619 -19.57 -49.99 -11.35
C ARG A 619 -19.18 -50.01 -9.88
N GLU A 620 -17.88 -50.02 -9.59
CA GLU A 620 -17.30 -49.96 -8.25
C GLU A 620 -17.54 -48.62 -7.52
N ASP A 621 -17.78 -47.54 -8.26
CA ASP A 621 -17.93 -46.18 -7.75
C ASP A 621 -19.39 -45.76 -7.55
N ARG A 622 -20.33 -46.53 -8.10
CA ARG A 622 -21.77 -46.20 -8.10
C ARG A 622 -22.33 -45.99 -6.69
N ALA A 623 -22.01 -46.87 -5.75
CA ALA A 623 -22.53 -46.77 -4.39
C ALA A 623 -22.03 -45.48 -3.68
N ALA A 624 -20.76 -45.13 -3.84
CA ALA A 624 -20.18 -43.92 -3.25
C ALA A 624 -20.74 -42.64 -3.92
N TRP A 625 -21.01 -42.69 -5.23
CA TRP A 625 -21.68 -41.61 -5.96
C TRP A 625 -23.13 -41.40 -5.48
N GLU A 626 -23.91 -42.47 -5.33
CA GLU A 626 -25.28 -42.43 -4.80
C GLU A 626 -25.32 -41.93 -3.36
N ALA A 627 -24.33 -42.31 -2.53
CA ALA A 627 -24.17 -41.81 -1.16
C ALA A 627 -23.89 -40.29 -1.14
N LEU A 628 -23.00 -39.79 -2.00
CA LEU A 628 -22.75 -38.35 -2.15
C LEU A 628 -24.02 -37.60 -2.55
N GLN A 629 -24.75 -38.11 -3.55
CA GLN A 629 -26.02 -37.51 -3.99
C GLN A 629 -27.03 -37.44 -2.83
N SER A 630 -27.13 -38.52 -2.04
CA SER A 630 -28.00 -38.59 -0.87
C SER A 630 -27.62 -37.56 0.20
N ARG A 631 -26.32 -37.39 0.50
CA ARG A 631 -25.83 -36.38 1.45
C ARG A 631 -26.13 -34.96 0.99
N LEU A 632 -25.87 -34.66 -0.28
CA LEU A 632 -26.15 -33.35 -0.86
C LEU A 632 -27.65 -33.04 -0.87
N TRP A 633 -28.49 -34.04 -1.13
CA TRP A 633 -29.95 -33.91 -1.05
C TRP A 633 -30.41 -33.54 0.36
N VAL A 634 -29.88 -34.21 1.40
CA VAL A 634 -30.20 -33.90 2.81
C VAL A 634 -29.84 -32.45 3.14
N LEU A 635 -28.66 -31.98 2.72
CA LEU A 635 -28.24 -30.59 2.94
C LEU A 635 -29.15 -29.59 2.23
N ALA A 636 -29.46 -29.83 0.94
CA ALA A 636 -30.32 -28.93 0.18
C ALA A 636 -31.76 -28.92 0.73
N GLN A 637 -32.29 -30.08 1.12
CA GLN A 637 -33.61 -30.19 1.76
C GLN A 637 -33.64 -29.46 3.11
N ARG A 638 -32.61 -29.62 3.93
CA ARG A 638 -32.55 -28.92 5.23
C ARG A 638 -32.44 -27.41 5.05
N ALA A 639 -31.58 -26.95 4.13
CA ALA A 639 -31.44 -25.53 3.80
C ALA A 639 -32.75 -24.93 3.31
N ALA A 640 -33.46 -25.64 2.42
CA ALA A 640 -34.81 -25.27 2.01
C ALA A 640 -35.71 -25.14 3.23
N LEU A 641 -35.82 -26.19 4.08
CA LEU A 641 -36.71 -26.24 5.27
C LEU A 641 -36.46 -25.11 6.28
N GLN A 642 -35.25 -24.60 6.33
CA GLN A 642 -34.85 -23.54 7.25
C GLN A 642 -34.84 -22.14 6.61
N GLY A 643 -35.12 -22.03 5.31
CA GLY A 643 -35.03 -20.76 4.58
C GLY A 643 -33.60 -20.22 4.46
N VAL A 644 -32.61 -21.10 4.47
CA VAL A 644 -31.18 -20.79 4.37
C VAL A 644 -30.70 -21.06 2.95
N LYS A 645 -29.81 -20.22 2.44
CA LYS A 645 -29.18 -20.41 1.13
C LYS A 645 -27.94 -21.30 1.26
N LEU A 646 -27.93 -22.42 0.55
CA LEU A 646 -26.83 -23.37 0.53
C LEU A 646 -25.89 -23.09 -0.65
N ILE A 647 -24.65 -22.71 -0.36
CA ILE A 647 -23.60 -22.52 -1.35
C ILE A 647 -22.76 -23.80 -1.43
N LEU A 648 -22.75 -24.43 -2.60
CA LEU A 648 -21.80 -25.52 -2.88
C LEU A 648 -20.52 -24.88 -3.40
N ASP A 649 -19.42 -24.96 -2.64
CA ASP A 649 -18.16 -24.32 -3.00
C ASP A 649 -17.34 -25.19 -3.95
N ALA A 650 -16.85 -24.58 -5.03
CA ALA A 650 -15.96 -25.22 -6.00
C ALA A 650 -14.50 -25.14 -5.48
N GLU A 651 -13.85 -26.30 -5.36
CA GLU A 651 -12.53 -26.40 -4.69
C GLU A 651 -11.38 -26.59 -5.68
N LEU A 652 -11.52 -27.53 -6.63
CA LEU A 652 -10.49 -27.92 -7.58
C LEU A 652 -11.05 -27.91 -9.00
N SER A 653 -10.27 -27.36 -9.94
CA SER A 653 -10.67 -27.26 -11.35
C SER A 653 -10.82 -28.62 -12.04
N SER A 654 -10.05 -29.63 -11.61
CA SER A 654 -10.14 -31.00 -12.12
C SER A 654 -11.49 -31.67 -11.85
N LEU A 655 -12.23 -31.21 -10.84
CA LEU A 655 -13.50 -31.81 -10.41
C LEU A 655 -14.72 -31.16 -11.07
N ARG A 656 -14.50 -30.19 -11.96
CA ARG A 656 -15.54 -29.30 -12.47
C ARG A 656 -16.72 -30.03 -13.13
N PRO A 657 -16.52 -31.05 -14.00
CA PRO A 657 -17.65 -31.75 -14.63
C PRO A 657 -18.60 -32.42 -13.62
N ALA A 658 -18.05 -33.17 -12.65
CA ALA A 658 -18.88 -33.81 -11.62
C ALA A 658 -19.56 -32.78 -10.71
N TYR A 659 -18.84 -31.72 -10.35
CA TYR A 659 -19.37 -30.61 -9.55
C TYR A 659 -20.55 -29.92 -10.24
N ASP A 660 -20.37 -29.49 -11.50
CA ASP A 660 -21.40 -28.77 -12.25
C ASP A 660 -22.66 -29.62 -12.43
N TYR A 661 -22.51 -30.92 -12.70
CA TYR A 661 -23.64 -31.84 -12.77
C TYR A 661 -24.45 -31.89 -11.46
N LEU A 662 -23.77 -32.15 -10.34
CA LEU A 662 -24.43 -32.28 -9.03
C LEU A 662 -25.14 -31.00 -8.61
N VAL A 663 -24.48 -29.85 -8.80
CA VAL A 663 -25.04 -28.53 -8.47
C VAL A 663 -26.27 -28.24 -9.31
N ARG A 664 -26.22 -28.48 -10.63
CA ARG A 664 -27.35 -28.25 -11.54
C ARG A 664 -28.55 -29.12 -11.20
N GLN A 665 -28.33 -30.41 -10.88
CA GLN A 665 -29.40 -31.31 -10.46
C GLN A 665 -30.12 -30.77 -9.21
N LEU A 666 -29.37 -30.30 -8.22
CA LEU A 666 -29.95 -29.73 -7.01
C LEU A 666 -30.67 -28.40 -7.29
N MET A 667 -30.14 -27.54 -8.16
CA MET A 667 -30.84 -26.30 -8.55
C MET A 667 -32.13 -26.59 -9.31
N GLN A 668 -32.13 -27.56 -10.21
CA GLN A 668 -33.32 -27.97 -10.96
C GLN A 668 -34.43 -28.47 -10.05
N GLU A 669 -34.08 -29.05 -8.89
CA GLU A 669 -35.07 -29.53 -7.94
C GLU A 669 -35.48 -28.43 -6.93
N PHE A 670 -34.50 -27.79 -6.28
CA PHE A 670 -34.74 -26.90 -5.14
C PHE A 670 -34.92 -25.43 -5.51
N ASN A 671 -34.60 -24.99 -6.73
CA ASN A 671 -34.76 -23.59 -7.18
C ASN A 671 -35.90 -23.39 -8.19
N ARG A 672 -36.78 -24.39 -8.41
CA ARG A 672 -37.93 -24.26 -9.32
C ARG A 672 -38.99 -23.29 -8.78
N ALA A 673 -39.54 -22.48 -9.68
CA ALA A 673 -40.65 -21.58 -9.35
C ALA A 673 -41.90 -22.39 -8.96
N GLY A 674 -42.44 -22.15 -7.77
CA GLY A 674 -43.65 -22.83 -7.31
C GLY A 674 -43.45 -24.26 -6.82
N ALA A 675 -42.25 -24.64 -6.36
CA ALA A 675 -42.03 -25.84 -5.56
C ALA A 675 -42.76 -25.71 -4.19
N THR A 676 -44.08 -25.70 -4.23
CA THR A 676 -45.01 -25.63 -3.09
C THR A 676 -45.09 -26.96 -2.33
N ALA A 677 -44.31 -27.97 -2.69
CA ALA A 677 -44.30 -29.27 -2.03
C ALA A 677 -43.68 -29.21 -0.61
N HIS A 678 -42.86 -28.19 -0.31
CA HIS A 678 -42.14 -28.10 0.97
C HIS A 678 -42.35 -26.79 1.75
N GLY A 679 -43.09 -25.81 1.21
CA GLY A 679 -43.55 -24.63 1.96
C GLY A 679 -42.54 -23.51 2.20
N LEU A 680 -41.51 -23.33 1.36
CA LEU A 680 -40.35 -22.49 1.71
C LEU A 680 -39.96 -21.45 0.65
N THR A 681 -39.48 -20.32 1.18
CA THR A 681 -38.83 -19.12 0.62
C THR A 681 -38.91 -18.87 -0.89
N ALA A 682 -39.41 -17.68 -1.26
CA ALA A 682 -39.28 -17.16 -2.62
C ALA A 682 -37.80 -16.94 -2.97
N GLY A 683 -37.29 -17.61 -4.02
CA GLY A 683 -35.93 -17.41 -4.55
C GLY A 683 -35.11 -18.69 -4.69
N ALA A 684 -33.82 -18.53 -5.00
CA ALA A 684 -32.86 -19.65 -5.10
C ALA A 684 -32.45 -20.14 -3.69
N VAL A 685 -32.50 -21.47 -3.48
CA VAL A 685 -32.00 -22.14 -2.27
C VAL A 685 -30.55 -22.59 -2.48
N VAL A 686 -30.26 -23.21 -3.61
CA VAL A 686 -28.95 -23.79 -3.95
C VAL A 686 -28.16 -22.82 -4.83
N TYR A 687 -26.92 -22.58 -4.45
CA TYR A 687 -25.97 -21.71 -5.15
C TYR A 687 -24.73 -22.50 -5.59
N GLY A 688 -24.33 -22.28 -6.84
CA GLY A 688 -23.10 -22.83 -7.43
C GLY A 688 -22.02 -21.77 -7.49
N THR A 689 -20.77 -22.18 -7.30
CA THR A 689 -19.59 -21.33 -7.34
C THR A 689 -18.97 -21.36 -8.74
N TYR A 690 -18.95 -20.19 -9.38
CA TYR A 690 -18.31 -19.95 -10.67
C TYR A 690 -16.95 -19.30 -10.42
N GLN A 691 -15.91 -20.08 -10.69
CA GLN A 691 -14.52 -19.67 -10.53
C GLN A 691 -14.10 -18.81 -11.71
N ALA A 692 -14.31 -17.49 -11.61
CA ALA A 692 -14.22 -16.60 -12.76
C ALA A 692 -12.81 -16.49 -13.36
N TYR A 693 -11.77 -16.89 -12.61
CA TYR A 693 -10.40 -17.04 -13.10
C TYR A 693 -10.23 -18.13 -14.18
N MET A 694 -11.20 -19.01 -14.38
CA MET A 694 -11.18 -19.99 -15.46
C MET A 694 -11.45 -19.31 -16.81
N ARG A 695 -10.68 -19.69 -17.85
CA ARG A 695 -10.77 -19.08 -19.20
C ARG A 695 -12.18 -19.12 -19.79
N ASN A 696 -12.93 -20.18 -19.53
CA ASN A 696 -14.29 -20.42 -20.05
C ASN A 696 -15.40 -20.08 -19.04
N ALA A 697 -15.09 -19.44 -17.90
CA ALA A 697 -16.07 -19.20 -16.84
C ALA A 697 -17.30 -18.42 -17.30
N ARG A 698 -17.09 -17.41 -18.15
CA ARG A 698 -18.16 -16.59 -18.73
C ARG A 698 -19.10 -17.42 -19.62
N ASP A 699 -18.53 -18.28 -20.46
CA ASP A 699 -19.29 -19.10 -21.41
C ASP A 699 -20.07 -20.19 -20.66
N CYS A 700 -19.45 -20.84 -19.66
CA CYS A 700 -20.13 -21.79 -18.80
C CYS A 700 -21.28 -21.14 -18.01
N LEU A 701 -21.07 -19.94 -17.47
CA LEU A 701 -22.12 -19.18 -16.79
C LEU A 701 -23.27 -18.81 -17.75
N ALA A 702 -22.95 -18.41 -18.99
CA ALA A 702 -23.96 -18.10 -20.00
C ALA A 702 -24.80 -19.34 -20.37
N ALA A 703 -24.15 -20.49 -20.56
CA ALA A 703 -24.82 -21.75 -20.82
C ALA A 703 -25.75 -22.15 -19.66
N ASP A 704 -25.28 -22.01 -18.42
CA ASP A 704 -26.08 -22.31 -17.23
C ASP A 704 -27.28 -21.41 -17.05
N LEU A 705 -27.13 -20.11 -17.34
CA LEU A 705 -28.23 -19.16 -17.35
C LEU A 705 -29.28 -19.55 -18.38
N ALA A 706 -28.86 -19.94 -19.59
CA ALA A 706 -29.78 -20.39 -20.65
C ALA A 706 -30.50 -21.69 -20.25
N LEU A 707 -29.80 -22.65 -19.64
CA LEU A 707 -30.39 -23.89 -19.15
C LEU A 707 -31.39 -23.65 -18.01
N ALA A 708 -31.08 -22.71 -17.11
CA ALA A 708 -32.00 -22.32 -16.03
C ALA A 708 -33.29 -21.68 -16.57
N GLU A 709 -33.16 -20.79 -17.55
CA GLU A 709 -34.30 -20.19 -18.25
C GLU A 709 -35.15 -21.25 -18.97
N GLN A 710 -34.52 -22.22 -19.66
CA GLN A 710 -35.22 -23.32 -20.33
C GLN A 710 -35.87 -24.30 -19.34
N GLY A 711 -35.21 -24.59 -18.22
CA GLY A 711 -35.65 -25.54 -17.21
C GLY A 711 -36.64 -24.97 -16.19
N GLY A 712 -36.93 -23.67 -16.23
CA GLY A 712 -37.91 -23.03 -15.36
C GLY A 712 -37.48 -22.93 -13.89
N TYR A 713 -36.19 -22.76 -13.61
CA TYR A 713 -35.66 -22.58 -12.25
C TYR A 713 -34.74 -21.35 -12.15
N THR A 714 -34.60 -20.80 -10.94
CA THR A 714 -33.72 -19.64 -10.70
C THR A 714 -32.28 -20.09 -10.50
N LEU A 715 -31.33 -19.55 -11.26
CA LEU A 715 -29.91 -19.84 -11.07
C LEU A 715 -29.35 -19.12 -9.84
N GLY A 716 -28.90 -19.84 -8.82
CA GLY A 716 -28.12 -19.27 -7.73
C GLY A 716 -26.64 -19.28 -8.05
N ALA A 717 -25.98 -18.13 -8.21
CA ALA A 717 -24.57 -18.08 -8.60
C ALA A 717 -23.72 -17.28 -7.62
N LYS A 718 -22.62 -17.89 -7.15
CA LYS A 718 -21.52 -17.23 -6.44
C LYS A 718 -20.34 -17.03 -7.40
N LEU A 719 -19.93 -15.79 -7.62
CA LEU A 719 -18.75 -15.46 -8.43
C LEU A 719 -17.52 -15.29 -7.54
N THR A 720 -16.38 -15.82 -7.97
CA THR A 720 -15.06 -15.53 -7.37
C THR A 720 -14.19 -14.72 -8.35
N VAL A 721 -12.94 -14.40 -7.98
CA VAL A 721 -12.10 -13.38 -8.65
C VAL A 721 -11.53 -13.77 -10.04
N ALA A 722 -11.07 -12.74 -10.79
CA ALA A 722 -10.57 -12.70 -12.19
C ALA A 722 -11.63 -12.91 -13.29
N CYS A 723 -11.58 -12.15 -14.40
CA CYS A 723 -12.72 -11.98 -15.36
C CYS A 723 -14.08 -11.66 -14.69
N PHE A 724 -14.02 -11.16 -13.45
CA PHE A 724 -15.14 -10.96 -12.56
C PHE A 724 -16.16 -9.97 -13.13
N ASP A 725 -15.67 -8.88 -13.73
CA ASP A 725 -16.54 -7.80 -14.20
C ASP A 725 -17.46 -8.26 -15.34
N GLU A 726 -16.96 -9.05 -16.28
CA GLU A 726 -17.76 -9.57 -17.39
C GLU A 726 -18.80 -10.59 -16.91
N CYS A 727 -18.39 -11.52 -16.03
CA CYS A 727 -19.30 -12.49 -15.43
C CYS A 727 -20.36 -11.81 -14.55
N ALA A 728 -19.97 -10.80 -13.77
CA ALA A 728 -20.88 -10.04 -12.92
C ALA A 728 -21.89 -9.25 -13.76
N GLN A 729 -21.47 -8.63 -14.87
CA GLN A 729 -22.39 -7.95 -15.78
C GLN A 729 -23.42 -8.91 -16.38
N LEU A 730 -22.96 -10.08 -16.86
CA LEU A 730 -23.84 -11.11 -17.40
C LEU A 730 -24.84 -11.60 -16.35
N LEU A 731 -24.36 -11.94 -15.15
CA LEU A 731 -25.18 -12.44 -14.06
C LEU A 731 -26.21 -11.40 -13.60
N LEU A 732 -25.80 -10.15 -13.37
CA LEU A 732 -26.69 -9.06 -12.96
C LEU A 732 -27.77 -8.77 -14.01
N GLY A 733 -27.45 -8.92 -15.30
CA GLY A 733 -28.43 -8.84 -16.37
C GLY A 733 -29.54 -9.89 -16.23
N SER A 734 -29.18 -11.13 -15.87
CA SER A 734 -30.13 -12.22 -15.60
C SER A 734 -30.89 -12.06 -14.29
N VAL A 735 -30.25 -11.48 -13.25
CA VAL A 735 -30.93 -11.08 -12.00
C VAL A 735 -32.05 -10.09 -12.31
N LYS A 736 -31.81 -9.10 -13.18
CA LYS A 736 -32.83 -8.13 -13.58
C LYS A 736 -34.02 -8.78 -14.30
N ARG A 737 -33.80 -9.86 -15.05
CA ARG A 737 -34.85 -10.66 -15.69
C ARG A 737 -35.61 -11.58 -14.73
N GLY A 738 -35.14 -11.72 -13.48
CA GLY A 738 -35.72 -12.63 -12.49
C GLY A 738 -35.29 -14.09 -12.67
N CYS A 739 -34.26 -14.34 -13.47
CA CYS A 739 -33.79 -15.70 -13.81
C CYS A 739 -32.60 -16.15 -12.95
N ALA A 740 -32.03 -15.26 -12.15
CA ALA A 740 -30.86 -15.56 -11.31
C ALA A 740 -30.85 -14.78 -10.00
N GLU A 741 -30.07 -15.27 -9.04
CA GLU A 741 -29.64 -14.58 -7.82
C GLU A 741 -28.11 -14.61 -7.71
N ALA A 742 -27.53 -13.55 -7.14
CA ALA A 742 -26.08 -13.34 -7.20
C ALA A 742 -25.44 -13.19 -5.83
N MET A 743 -24.34 -13.92 -5.62
CA MET A 743 -23.35 -13.70 -4.58
C MET A 743 -22.04 -13.25 -5.24
N LEU A 744 -21.74 -11.96 -5.16
CA LEU A 744 -20.57 -11.32 -5.75
C LEU A 744 -19.39 -11.38 -4.76
N GLY A 745 -18.60 -12.45 -4.83
CA GLY A 745 -17.44 -12.68 -3.96
C GLY A 745 -16.21 -11.88 -4.40
N THR A 746 -16.00 -10.70 -3.82
CA THR A 746 -14.83 -9.86 -4.13
C THR A 746 -14.37 -9.03 -2.93
N HIS A 747 -13.04 -8.96 -2.75
CA HIS A 747 -12.37 -8.07 -1.79
C HIS A 747 -11.79 -6.82 -2.47
N ASN A 748 -11.90 -6.73 -3.80
CA ASN A 748 -11.42 -5.61 -4.59
C ASN A 748 -12.50 -4.51 -4.63
N CYS A 749 -12.15 -3.32 -4.10
CA CYS A 749 -13.07 -2.18 -4.03
C CYS A 749 -13.54 -1.73 -5.43
N GLU A 750 -12.63 -1.71 -6.40
CA GLU A 750 -12.92 -1.29 -7.78
C GLU A 750 -13.91 -2.24 -8.47
N SER A 751 -13.74 -3.56 -8.31
CA SER A 751 -14.69 -4.56 -8.84
C SER A 751 -16.07 -4.45 -8.17
N ALA A 752 -16.10 -4.19 -6.86
CA ALA A 752 -17.36 -3.97 -6.15
C ALA A 752 -18.07 -2.70 -6.63
N GLU A 753 -17.34 -1.60 -6.83
CA GLU A 753 -17.86 -0.34 -7.36
C GLU A 753 -18.40 -0.49 -8.79
N ARG A 754 -17.71 -1.24 -9.65
CA ARG A 754 -18.19 -1.54 -11.01
C ARG A 754 -19.48 -2.38 -11.00
N ALA A 755 -19.59 -3.35 -10.10
CA ALA A 755 -20.81 -4.11 -9.91
C ALA A 755 -21.97 -3.23 -9.39
N VAL A 756 -21.70 -2.34 -8.43
CA VAL A 756 -22.66 -1.33 -7.94
C VAL A 756 -23.13 -0.39 -9.06
N ALA A 757 -22.21 0.08 -9.90
CA ALA A 757 -22.55 0.91 -11.06
C ALA A 757 -23.41 0.13 -12.07
N THR A 758 -23.11 -1.15 -12.29
CA THR A 758 -23.89 -2.04 -13.16
C THR A 758 -25.30 -2.27 -12.61
N MET A 759 -25.45 -2.53 -11.31
CA MET A 759 -26.75 -2.64 -10.64
C MET A 759 -27.58 -1.37 -10.82
N SER A 760 -26.95 -0.21 -10.60
CA SER A 760 -27.58 1.11 -10.77
C SER A 760 -28.07 1.31 -12.21
N ARG A 761 -27.24 0.98 -13.21
CA ARG A 761 -27.58 1.04 -14.64
C ARG A 761 -28.74 0.13 -15.02
N LEU A 762 -28.83 -1.05 -14.41
CA LEU A 762 -29.91 -2.02 -14.64
C LEU A 762 -31.17 -1.71 -13.81
N GLY A 763 -31.14 -0.70 -12.95
CA GLY A 763 -32.24 -0.36 -12.04
C GLY A 763 -32.53 -1.49 -11.05
N LEU A 764 -31.48 -2.07 -10.46
CA LEU A 764 -31.57 -3.02 -9.34
C LEU A 764 -31.43 -2.28 -8.01
N SER A 765 -32.43 -2.42 -7.13
CA SER A 765 -32.43 -1.79 -5.80
C SER A 765 -31.33 -2.41 -4.90
N PRO A 766 -30.53 -1.61 -4.17
CA PRO A 766 -29.52 -2.10 -3.24
C PRO A 766 -30.07 -3.06 -2.17
N GLY A 767 -31.25 -2.76 -1.61
CA GLY A 767 -31.86 -3.52 -0.52
C GLY A 767 -32.85 -4.61 -0.99
N ASP A 768 -33.49 -4.42 -2.13
CA ASP A 768 -34.56 -5.34 -2.57
C ASP A 768 -34.08 -6.37 -3.60
N SER A 769 -32.97 -6.11 -4.29
CA SER A 769 -32.43 -7.08 -5.25
C SER A 769 -31.85 -8.31 -4.54
N PRO A 770 -31.89 -9.50 -5.19
CA PRO A 770 -31.28 -10.71 -4.66
C PRO A 770 -29.77 -10.74 -4.98
N VAL A 771 -29.07 -9.63 -4.73
CA VAL A 771 -27.63 -9.48 -4.94
C VAL A 771 -26.96 -9.27 -3.58
N HIS A 772 -25.97 -10.09 -3.29
CA HIS A 772 -25.16 -10.02 -2.08
C HIS A 772 -23.70 -9.83 -2.45
N PHE A 773 -22.99 -8.98 -1.71
CA PHE A 773 -21.54 -8.84 -1.83
C PHE A 773 -20.86 -9.68 -0.74
N GLY A 774 -20.10 -10.68 -1.14
CA GLY A 774 -19.41 -11.59 -0.23
C GLY A 774 -17.95 -11.21 -0.03
N GLN A 775 -17.50 -11.13 1.23
CA GLN A 775 -16.09 -11.02 1.59
C GLN A 775 -15.68 -12.11 2.58
N LEU A 776 -14.39 -12.40 2.70
CA LEU A 776 -13.87 -13.30 3.74
C LEU A 776 -13.80 -12.55 5.07
N LEU A 777 -14.02 -13.24 6.18
CA LEU A 777 -13.82 -12.68 7.51
C LEU A 777 -12.39 -12.17 7.68
N GLY A 778 -12.24 -10.93 8.15
CA GLY A 778 -10.93 -10.29 8.33
C GLY A 778 -10.31 -9.69 7.06
N MET A 779 -11.03 -9.73 5.92
CA MET A 779 -10.59 -9.12 4.66
C MET A 779 -11.58 -8.07 4.16
N ALA A 780 -11.10 -6.87 3.86
CA ALA A 780 -11.90 -5.77 3.30
C ALA A 780 -13.16 -5.43 4.13
N ASP A 781 -13.01 -5.34 5.46
CA ASP A 781 -14.11 -4.99 6.37
C ASP A 781 -14.69 -3.59 6.07
N GLU A 782 -13.82 -2.65 5.71
CA GLU A 782 -14.20 -1.29 5.30
C GLU A 782 -15.17 -1.30 4.11
N LEU A 783 -14.93 -2.19 3.14
CA LEU A 783 -15.76 -2.34 1.95
C LEU A 783 -17.14 -2.89 2.32
N SER A 784 -17.19 -3.93 3.18
CA SER A 784 -18.45 -4.50 3.65
C SER A 784 -19.30 -3.45 4.38
N VAL A 785 -18.67 -2.65 5.26
CA VAL A 785 -19.36 -1.57 6.00
C VAL A 785 -19.81 -0.45 5.06
N ALA A 786 -18.99 -0.06 4.08
CA ALA A 786 -19.33 0.96 3.10
C ALA A 786 -20.48 0.54 2.15
N LEU A 787 -20.60 -0.76 1.83
CA LEU A 787 -21.71 -1.28 1.04
C LEU A 787 -23.01 -1.24 1.83
N VAL A 788 -22.97 -1.71 3.09
CA VAL A 788 -24.14 -1.71 3.98
C VAL A 788 -24.61 -0.29 4.28
N SER A 789 -23.71 0.67 4.50
CA SER A 789 -24.08 2.07 4.74
C SER A 789 -24.78 2.73 3.54
N LYS A 790 -24.56 2.19 2.34
CA LYS A 790 -25.25 2.58 1.09
C LYS A 790 -26.49 1.72 0.79
N GLY A 791 -26.90 0.85 1.71
CA GLY A 791 -28.09 0.01 1.60
C GLY A 791 -27.91 -1.29 0.80
N TYR A 792 -26.70 -1.64 0.39
CA TYR A 792 -26.43 -2.92 -0.27
C TYR A 792 -26.30 -4.05 0.74
N LYS A 793 -26.64 -5.28 0.34
CA LYS A 793 -26.43 -6.48 1.15
C LYS A 793 -24.98 -6.92 1.07
N ALA A 794 -24.26 -6.89 2.20
CA ALA A 794 -22.91 -7.45 2.30
C ALA A 794 -22.86 -8.56 3.35
N VAL A 795 -22.08 -9.61 3.09
CA VAL A 795 -21.91 -10.77 3.97
C VAL A 795 -20.44 -11.12 4.15
N LYS A 796 -20.09 -11.64 5.32
CA LYS A 796 -18.78 -12.24 5.58
C LYS A 796 -18.85 -13.76 5.61
N ASP A 797 -17.96 -14.42 4.89
CA ASP A 797 -17.68 -15.83 5.07
C ASP A 797 -16.95 -16.04 6.39
N CYS A 798 -17.64 -16.70 7.32
CA CYS A 798 -17.26 -16.92 8.70
C CYS A 798 -16.90 -18.40 8.90
N PRO A 799 -15.68 -18.80 8.54
CA PRO A 799 -15.26 -20.17 8.73
C PRO A 799 -15.06 -20.47 10.20
N TYR A 800 -15.38 -21.69 10.63
CA TYR A 800 -15.21 -22.13 12.01
C TYR A 800 -14.76 -23.59 12.09
N GLY A 801 -14.15 -23.94 13.22
CA GLY A 801 -13.58 -25.26 13.48
C GLY A 801 -12.30 -25.18 14.30
N GLU A 802 -11.90 -26.28 14.91
CA GLU A 802 -10.69 -26.35 15.74
C GLU A 802 -9.44 -25.86 15.00
N VAL A 803 -8.54 -25.20 15.74
CA VAL A 803 -7.30 -24.60 15.19
C VAL A 803 -6.50 -25.57 14.32
N SER A 804 -6.38 -26.83 14.76
CA SER A 804 -5.67 -27.89 14.02
C SER A 804 -6.27 -28.16 12.65
N LYS A 805 -7.60 -28.17 12.55
CA LYS A 805 -8.33 -28.43 11.31
C LYS A 805 -8.32 -27.21 10.37
N MET A 806 -8.21 -26.01 10.94
CA MET A 806 -8.16 -24.75 10.21
C MET A 806 -6.78 -24.39 9.64
N LEU A 807 -5.73 -25.16 9.93
CA LEU A 807 -4.37 -24.85 9.49
C LEU A 807 -4.22 -24.65 7.97
N PRO A 808 -4.77 -25.53 7.09
CA PRO A 808 -4.65 -25.32 5.64
C PRO A 808 -5.39 -24.06 5.17
N TYR A 809 -6.55 -23.78 5.76
CA TYR A 809 -7.29 -22.54 5.49
C TYR A 809 -6.46 -21.31 5.87
N LEU A 810 -5.85 -21.31 7.07
CA LEU A 810 -4.98 -20.22 7.51
C LEU A 810 -3.73 -20.07 6.64
N ALA A 811 -3.14 -21.17 6.16
CA ALA A 811 -2.00 -21.14 5.26
C ALA A 811 -2.36 -20.44 3.95
N HIS A 812 -3.52 -20.78 3.39
CA HIS A 812 -4.03 -20.18 2.17
C HIS A 812 -4.37 -18.69 2.36
N ARG A 813 -5.02 -18.33 3.48
CA ARG A 813 -5.29 -16.93 3.83
C ARG A 813 -4.03 -16.12 4.03
N MET A 814 -3.00 -16.69 4.65
CA MET A 814 -1.73 -16.01 4.82
C MET A 814 -1.05 -15.78 3.47
N HIS A 815 -1.14 -16.72 2.53
CA HIS A 815 -0.62 -16.55 1.18
C HIS A 815 -1.36 -15.45 0.40
N GLU A 816 -2.69 -15.42 0.44
CA GLU A 816 -3.47 -14.34 -0.18
C GLU A 816 -3.24 -12.97 0.50
N ALA A 817 -3.07 -12.97 1.82
CA ALA A 817 -2.75 -11.79 2.60
C ALA A 817 -1.32 -11.26 2.33
N GLN A 818 -0.40 -12.05 1.76
CA GLN A 818 0.90 -11.54 1.30
C GLN A 818 0.76 -10.44 0.25
N HIS A 819 -0.36 -10.41 -0.48
CA HIS A 819 -0.70 -9.33 -1.41
C HIS A 819 -1.45 -8.17 -0.73
N THR A 820 -1.88 -8.32 0.52
CA THR A 820 -2.66 -7.33 1.27
C THR A 820 -1.88 -6.88 2.51
N ALA A 821 -0.94 -5.96 2.31
CA ALA A 821 0.00 -5.46 3.34
C ALA A 821 -0.64 -5.07 4.69
N ARG A 822 -1.92 -4.65 4.69
CA ARG A 822 -2.70 -4.29 5.90
C ARG A 822 -2.91 -5.44 6.88
N THR A 823 -3.20 -6.66 6.41
CA THR A 823 -3.54 -7.77 7.31
C THR A 823 -2.30 -8.32 7.99
N LEU A 824 -1.18 -8.37 7.29
CA LEU A 824 0.11 -8.70 7.89
C LEU A 824 0.52 -7.65 8.96
N LEU A 825 0.20 -6.37 8.72
CA LEU A 825 0.42 -5.26 9.64
C LEU A 825 -0.36 -5.42 10.96
N GLN A 826 -1.64 -5.78 10.87
CA GLN A 826 -2.53 -5.93 12.02
C GLN A 826 -2.08 -7.11 12.90
N LEU A 827 -1.67 -8.21 12.28
CA LEU A 827 -1.09 -9.38 12.96
C LEU A 827 0.25 -9.06 13.64
N LEU A 828 1.09 -8.22 13.01
CA LEU A 828 2.35 -7.75 13.60
C LEU A 828 2.11 -6.78 14.77
N GLN A 829 1.11 -5.89 14.67
CA GLN A 829 0.71 -5.00 15.76
C GLN A 829 0.19 -5.78 16.98
N GLU A 830 -0.68 -6.78 16.75
CA GLU A 830 -1.18 -7.66 17.80
C GLU A 830 -0.06 -8.48 18.44
N ALA A 831 0.89 -8.98 17.64
CA ALA A 831 2.06 -9.71 18.14
C ALA A 831 2.98 -8.85 19.03
N VAL A 832 3.15 -7.57 18.71
CA VAL A 832 3.91 -6.61 19.52
C VAL A 832 3.18 -6.30 20.83
N LEU A 833 1.85 -6.15 20.79
CA LEU A 833 1.03 -5.94 21.99
C LEU A 833 1.03 -7.17 22.92
N HIS A 834 0.99 -8.39 22.36
CA HIS A 834 0.98 -9.62 23.15
C HIS A 834 2.34 -9.90 23.84
N ARG A 835 3.47 -9.45 23.25
CA ARG A 835 4.79 -9.52 23.92
C ARG A 835 4.89 -8.61 25.14
N ARG A 836 4.24 -7.43 25.13
CA ARG A 836 4.20 -6.53 26.30
C ARG A 836 3.39 -7.10 27.46
N HIS A 837 2.36 -7.91 27.19
CA HIS A 837 1.56 -8.54 28.24
C HIS A 837 2.20 -9.78 28.90
N LYS A 838 3.28 -10.34 28.33
CA LYS A 838 4.04 -11.43 28.97
C LYS A 838 5.31 -10.95 29.69
N THR A 839 5.56 -9.63 29.72
CA THR A 839 6.70 -9.02 30.45
C THR A 839 6.27 -8.07 31.58
N PHE A 840 5.02 -8.18 32.04
CA PHE A 840 4.54 -7.58 33.28
C PHE A 840 3.99 -8.65 34.22
#